data_AF-A0A064CGQ4-F1
#
_entry.id   AF-A0A064CGQ4-F1
#
_cell.length_a   1.000
_cell.length_b   1.000
_cell.length_c   1.000
_cell.angle_alpha   90.00
_cell.angle_beta   90.00
_cell.angle_gamma   90.00
#
_symmetry.space_group_name_H-M   'P 1'
#
loop_
_entity.id
_entity.type
_entity.pdbx_description
1 polymer ?
#
loop_
_entity_poly.entity_id
_entity_poly.type
_entity_poly.pdbx_seq_one_letter_code
_entity_poly.pdbx_strand_id
1 'polypeptide(L)'
;MNRSARLAMDIATDDLVVGELPRTEPTSGLSRFMPFVAVGAVVAVGAVMWGSGVGSRGPTAVMLPAMMVVSAVGMALQAGARRSGRGLDHQRRRYLNHLDRLSEQLRDASQRQHSALQQRHPEPSALWTLVGGPQMWERRDQDPDFCHVRVGVGRHRLARRIVVPPVGFVDELDPVTADALRRFVHHHATVDGAPVTIALPRVGVLVVEGDPSSARALVRAMLCQLAVLHSPANLVITADVTAEHRQQWDWLKWLPHNDGRDHRGRYRVAVVDGADHRTHAGPDTTVIAVGQVEHDSEPRRLWVDGDHLAVRSGAGIEDFAAADTMTIIQARTCARRLARYRHQDSGPGVSCPEPEALWPPLPSSEQLRVELGSGVSGEAVVLDIKEPADGGHGPHGLCVGATGSGKSELLRTIAAGIIARHSPDDVNLVLIDFKGGATFLGLEGLHHVAAVITNLADAAPMVARARDALGGEVHRRQELLRRAGNAVNLAAYRRHRGADPRLPALPTLFVIVDEFAELLTHQPDFADLFAMIGRVGRSLGVHLLLASQRLDEGRLRGLESHLSYRICLKTATAAESRAVLGVTDAAELAATPGAALLRTGDGQLVRFQAAYLGGPAPASATTAKVATVELFTRESAAPPATGEAAGPQRTAFDAMVDRFSGRGTPAHQMWLPPLTRSVNLADLPRGTGRDRAVAIGVVDLPFEQRQAPMTVDPTGTRGNVAVVGTAQSGKSTAVRSLITAMSAGHDARRVQFYCIDLGGGTLDSLRRLPHVGSVAGRGETELVRRTISHVGAVLSARENRDDVDPYGEVFLVVDGWSSVREEFPDLEPAIAGIASRGLSFGIHLILTAGRWADIRPALKDHIGTRIELRLGDPIDSEMDRKQAALVPIDVPGRGITREGNHFLIAVPDGADVLYDGSWQAPPVRLLPGLVDYSAVVETAPDMDGVLLGLGDDQFAPVAVDFRRQAHLLVLGDRECGKTSALRTLCREIPRVATTQPGLLFVVDYRRGLLDVADADHALDYVFSEHGLAQRLPGLISLLQNRLPTADTTIEQLRARSWWTGPEIYVVVDDYDVVAATSPDALSPLVALLPHAADIGLHVVVARRCAGSARAMFEPLLAHIRDSGCGALLMSGSSDEGPLIGHHRATERPPGRGLLVTRAGAELVQVGWIPT
;
A
#
# COMPACT_ATOMS: atom_id res chain seq x y z
N MET A 1 5.52 -17.33 -36.44
CA MET A 1 6.40 -17.61 -37.60
C MET A 1 7.07 -16.31 -38.02
N ASN A 2 8.41 -16.26 -37.95
CA ASN A 2 9.21 -15.19 -38.58
C ASN A 2 8.88 -15.15 -40.07
N ARG A 3 8.41 -13.99 -40.56
CA ARG A 3 7.91 -13.83 -41.93
C ARG A 3 9.08 -13.83 -42.91
N SER A 4 9.10 -14.80 -43.82
CA SER A 4 9.92 -14.71 -45.03
C SER A 4 9.52 -13.47 -45.82
N ALA A 5 10.51 -12.69 -46.25
CA ALA A 5 10.27 -11.58 -47.17
C ALA A 5 9.57 -12.10 -48.43
N ARG A 6 8.55 -11.39 -48.89
CA ARG A 6 7.84 -11.68 -50.14
C ARG A 6 8.86 -11.66 -51.28
N LEU A 7 9.21 -12.82 -51.83
CA LEU A 7 10.02 -12.91 -53.05
C LEU A 7 9.16 -12.35 -54.19
N ALA A 8 9.29 -11.07 -54.49
CA ALA A 8 8.70 -10.50 -55.69
C ALA A 8 9.44 -11.09 -56.90
N MET A 9 8.78 -11.96 -57.67
CA MET A 9 9.31 -12.33 -58.98
C MET A 9 9.28 -11.09 -59.87
N ASP A 10 10.45 -10.72 -60.36
CA ASP A 10 10.67 -9.50 -61.14
C ASP A 10 10.01 -9.65 -62.52
N ILE A 11 8.93 -8.89 -62.75
CA ILE A 11 8.28 -8.81 -64.07
C ILE A 11 9.00 -7.70 -64.81
N ALA A 12 9.71 -8.04 -65.90
CA ALA A 12 10.37 -7.05 -66.72
C ALA A 12 9.36 -6.06 -67.35
N THR A 13 9.39 -4.81 -66.91
CA THR A 13 8.52 -3.73 -67.41
C THR A 13 9.18 -2.83 -68.44
N ASP A 14 10.48 -3.00 -68.70
CA ASP A 14 11.26 -2.11 -69.58
C ASP A 14 10.79 -2.16 -71.03
N ASP A 15 10.45 -1.00 -71.61
CA ASP A 15 10.01 -0.89 -73.00
C ASP A 15 10.96 -1.62 -73.97
N LEU A 16 10.40 -2.51 -74.79
CA LEU A 16 11.13 -3.20 -75.85
C LEU A 16 10.96 -2.42 -77.14
N VAL A 17 11.98 -1.64 -77.49
CA VAL A 17 12.02 -0.88 -78.74
C VAL A 17 12.36 -1.81 -79.89
N VAL A 18 11.46 -1.91 -80.87
CA VAL A 18 11.71 -2.68 -82.09
C VAL A 18 12.53 -1.83 -83.06
N GLY A 19 13.55 -2.42 -83.71
CA GLY A 19 14.37 -1.72 -84.68
C GLY A 19 13.56 -1.17 -85.87
N GLU A 20 14.05 -0.08 -86.47
CA GLU A 20 13.42 0.53 -87.66
C GLU A 20 13.28 -0.45 -88.82
N LEU A 21 12.18 -0.33 -89.57
CA LEU A 21 11.94 -1.13 -90.77
C LEU A 21 13.00 -0.85 -91.83
N PRO A 22 13.53 -1.88 -92.53
CA PRO A 22 14.39 -1.66 -93.68
C PRO A 22 13.67 -0.82 -94.73
N ARG A 23 14.23 0.34 -95.07
CA ARG A 23 13.71 1.19 -96.14
C ARG A 23 14.19 0.66 -97.49
N THR A 24 13.31 0.67 -98.48
CA THR A 24 13.75 0.51 -99.86
C THR A 24 14.39 1.82 -100.29
N GLU A 25 15.69 1.83 -100.60
CA GLU A 25 16.31 3.04 -101.16
C GLU A 25 15.52 3.48 -102.40
N PRO A 26 15.06 4.75 -102.48
CA PRO A 26 14.47 5.26 -103.69
C PRO A 26 15.57 5.25 -104.75
N THR A 27 15.44 4.39 -105.76
CA THR A 27 16.34 4.45 -106.91
C THR A 27 16.16 5.83 -107.54
N SER A 28 17.17 6.70 -107.44
CA SER A 28 17.13 8.01 -108.10
C SER A 28 16.86 7.78 -109.58
N GLY A 29 15.79 8.39 -110.11
CA GLY A 29 15.33 8.19 -111.49
C GLY A 29 16.43 8.49 -112.53
N LEU A 30 17.42 9.31 -112.19
CA LEU A 30 18.57 9.58 -113.05
C LEU A 30 19.56 8.40 -113.19
N SER A 31 19.66 7.51 -112.21
CA SER A 31 20.62 6.39 -112.25
C SER A 31 20.18 5.23 -113.16
N ARG A 32 18.87 5.14 -113.49
CA ARG A 32 18.34 4.14 -114.47
C ARG A 32 18.67 4.48 -115.92
N PHE A 33 19.01 5.74 -116.24
CA PHE A 33 19.30 6.17 -117.61
C PHE A 33 20.79 6.17 -117.97
N MET A 34 21.72 6.06 -117.00
CA MET A 34 23.17 5.96 -117.24
C MET A 34 23.59 4.92 -118.30
N PRO A 35 23.05 3.68 -118.33
CA PRO A 35 23.39 2.71 -119.39
C PRO A 35 22.81 3.09 -120.76
N PHE A 36 21.65 3.77 -120.81
CA PHE A 36 21.07 4.26 -122.08
C PHE A 36 21.84 5.47 -122.64
N VAL A 37 22.41 6.33 -121.80
CA VAL A 37 23.27 7.45 -122.22
C VAL A 37 24.58 6.93 -122.82
N ALA A 38 25.19 5.90 -122.23
CA ALA A 38 26.41 5.27 -122.77
C ALA A 38 26.14 4.54 -124.11
N VAL A 39 25.03 3.83 -124.24
CA VAL A 39 24.61 3.20 -125.52
C VAL A 39 24.28 4.26 -126.57
N GLY A 40 23.61 5.35 -126.19
CA GLY A 40 23.32 6.48 -127.08
C GLY A 40 24.57 7.17 -127.61
N ALA A 41 25.61 7.35 -126.77
CA ALA A 41 26.89 7.91 -127.20
C ALA A 41 27.62 7.00 -128.20
N VAL A 42 27.57 5.68 -128.02
CA VAL A 42 28.17 4.70 -128.96
C VAL A 42 27.40 4.66 -130.29
N VAL A 43 26.07 4.72 -130.26
CA VAL A 43 25.24 4.81 -131.47
C VAL A 43 25.46 6.14 -132.20
N ALA A 44 25.64 7.24 -131.49
CA ALA A 44 25.94 8.55 -132.08
C ALA A 44 27.32 8.57 -132.78
N VAL A 45 28.35 7.97 -132.19
CA VAL A 45 29.66 7.81 -132.84
C VAL A 45 29.55 6.92 -134.09
N GLY A 46 28.77 5.83 -134.04
CA GLY A 46 28.51 4.97 -135.19
C GLY A 46 27.76 5.67 -136.33
N ALA A 47 26.77 6.51 -136.01
CA ALA A 47 26.01 7.29 -137.01
C ALA A 47 26.88 8.37 -137.69
N VAL A 48 27.79 9.01 -136.95
CA VAL A 48 28.74 9.98 -137.50
C VAL A 48 29.75 9.31 -138.44
N MET A 49 30.18 8.07 -138.16
CA MET A 49 31.03 7.31 -139.09
C MET A 49 30.28 6.87 -140.36
N TRP A 50 28.98 6.58 -140.28
CA TRP A 50 28.17 6.20 -141.44
C TRP A 50 27.83 7.39 -142.36
N GLY A 51 27.64 8.58 -141.78
CA GLY A 51 27.30 9.81 -142.52
C GLY A 51 28.48 10.52 -143.20
N SER A 52 29.73 10.17 -142.85
CA SER A 52 30.93 10.86 -143.33
C SER A 52 31.56 10.28 -144.61
N GLY A 53 31.00 9.21 -145.19
CA GLY A 53 31.21 8.87 -146.61
C GLY A 53 32.63 8.53 -147.08
N VAL A 54 33.59 8.24 -146.18
CA VAL A 54 34.98 7.92 -146.54
C VAL A 54 35.47 6.71 -145.74
N GLY A 55 35.50 5.53 -146.38
CA GLY A 55 36.08 4.30 -145.83
C GLY A 55 35.41 3.05 -146.40
N SER A 56 36.17 2.29 -147.22
CA SER A 56 35.78 1.08 -147.94
C SER A 56 34.69 0.22 -147.28
N ARG A 57 33.60 -0.04 -148.02
CA ARG A 57 32.48 -0.93 -147.64
C ARG A 57 32.88 -2.41 -147.64
N GLY A 58 33.82 -2.77 -146.78
CA GLY A 58 34.17 -4.15 -146.45
C GLY A 58 33.35 -4.65 -145.25
N PRO A 59 33.08 -5.97 -145.15
CA PRO A 59 32.29 -6.55 -144.04
C PRO A 59 32.88 -6.28 -142.64
N THR A 60 34.14 -5.85 -142.56
CA THR A 60 34.82 -5.47 -141.31
C THR A 60 34.34 -4.14 -140.71
N ALA A 61 33.78 -3.20 -141.49
CA ALA A 61 33.36 -1.88 -141.02
C ALA A 61 32.12 -1.88 -140.10
N VAL A 62 31.30 -2.95 -140.15
CA VAL A 62 30.11 -3.12 -139.30
C VAL A 62 30.43 -3.86 -137.99
N MET A 63 31.50 -4.67 -137.98
CA MET A 63 31.79 -5.58 -136.88
C MET A 63 32.33 -4.86 -135.63
N LEU A 64 33.14 -3.81 -135.78
CA LEU A 64 33.75 -3.06 -134.67
C LEU A 64 32.72 -2.33 -133.78
N PRO A 65 31.77 -1.53 -134.32
CA PRO A 65 30.71 -0.93 -133.50
C PRO A 65 29.75 -1.98 -132.92
N ALA A 66 29.46 -3.07 -133.65
CA ALA A 66 28.63 -4.16 -133.13
C ALA A 66 29.26 -4.85 -131.91
N MET A 67 30.58 -5.08 -131.93
CA MET A 67 31.29 -5.68 -130.78
C MET A 67 31.35 -4.74 -129.57
N MET A 68 31.50 -3.43 -129.77
CA MET A 68 31.44 -2.45 -128.67
C MET A 68 30.06 -2.40 -128.03
N VAL A 69 28.99 -2.45 -128.81
CA VAL A 69 27.62 -2.54 -128.28
C VAL A 69 27.42 -3.83 -127.50
N VAL A 70 27.86 -4.98 -128.03
CA VAL A 70 27.75 -6.27 -127.32
C VAL A 70 28.58 -6.30 -126.04
N SER A 71 29.78 -5.71 -126.02
CA SER A 71 30.65 -5.66 -124.85
C SER A 71 30.16 -4.67 -123.78
N ALA A 72 29.60 -3.53 -124.20
CA ALA A 72 28.94 -2.58 -123.30
C ALA A 72 27.66 -3.15 -122.69
N VAL A 73 26.86 -3.88 -123.48
CA VAL A 73 25.70 -4.63 -122.99
C VAL A 73 26.14 -5.74 -122.03
N GLY A 74 27.24 -6.44 -122.33
CA GLY A 74 27.85 -7.44 -121.45
C GLY A 74 28.27 -6.89 -120.09
N MET A 75 28.95 -5.74 -120.04
CA MET A 75 29.30 -5.08 -118.78
C MET A 75 28.08 -4.52 -118.03
N ALA A 76 27.08 -3.96 -118.73
CA ALA A 76 25.86 -3.45 -118.12
C ALA A 76 25.02 -4.57 -117.49
N LEU A 77 24.92 -5.74 -118.14
CA LEU A 77 24.26 -6.93 -117.60
C LEU A 77 25.02 -7.50 -116.39
N GLN A 78 26.35 -7.50 -116.42
CA GLN A 78 27.18 -8.01 -115.31
C GLN A 78 27.22 -7.06 -114.10
N ALA A 79 27.15 -5.74 -114.31
CA ALA A 79 27.05 -4.74 -113.26
C ALA A 79 25.62 -4.66 -112.66
N GLY A 80 24.58 -4.84 -113.47
CA GLY A 80 23.18 -4.87 -113.04
C GLY A 80 22.83 -6.11 -112.20
N ALA A 81 23.37 -7.28 -112.55
CA ALA A 81 23.12 -8.53 -111.83
C ALA A 81 23.79 -8.61 -110.45
N ARG A 82 24.85 -7.83 -110.19
CA ARG A 82 25.54 -7.80 -108.89
C ARG A 82 25.03 -6.72 -107.92
N ARG A 83 24.28 -5.71 -108.38
CA ARG A 83 23.91 -4.54 -107.56
C ARG A 83 22.43 -4.47 -107.12
N SER A 84 21.53 -5.31 -107.66
CA SER A 84 20.08 -5.09 -107.49
C SER A 84 19.29 -6.16 -106.71
N GLY A 85 19.92 -7.08 -105.95
CA GLY A 85 19.17 -8.12 -105.21
C GLY A 85 19.78 -8.64 -103.90
N ARG A 86 21.11 -8.64 -103.75
CA ARG A 86 21.75 -9.22 -102.54
C ARG A 86 21.69 -8.32 -101.29
N GLY A 87 21.54 -7.01 -101.43
CA GLY A 87 21.49 -6.07 -100.30
C GLY A 87 20.16 -6.13 -99.53
N LEU A 88 19.03 -6.07 -100.25
CA LEU A 88 17.69 -6.14 -99.68
C LEU A 88 17.40 -7.51 -99.05
N ASP A 89 17.78 -8.63 -99.70
CA ASP A 89 17.58 -9.97 -99.12
C ASP A 89 18.43 -10.20 -97.87
N HIS A 90 19.64 -9.66 -97.81
CA HIS A 90 20.47 -9.69 -96.61
C HIS A 90 19.90 -8.80 -95.49
N GLN A 91 19.36 -7.62 -95.81
CA GLN A 91 18.68 -6.74 -94.85
C GLN A 91 17.39 -7.37 -94.30
N ARG A 92 16.56 -7.99 -95.16
CA ARG A 92 15.37 -8.76 -94.76
C ARG A 92 15.73 -9.90 -93.82
N ARG A 93 16.70 -10.74 -94.19
CA ARG A 93 17.14 -11.88 -93.37
C ARG A 93 17.69 -11.43 -92.01
N ARG A 94 18.44 -10.31 -91.97
CA ARG A 94 18.92 -9.73 -90.71
C ARG A 94 17.78 -9.20 -89.84
N TYR A 95 16.77 -8.55 -90.42
CA TYR A 95 15.61 -8.03 -89.71
C TYR A 95 14.72 -9.16 -89.17
N LEU A 96 14.44 -10.20 -89.97
CA LEU A 96 13.69 -11.38 -89.53
C LEU A 96 14.42 -12.13 -88.40
N ASN A 97 15.73 -12.37 -88.53
CA ASN A 97 16.53 -12.95 -87.44
C ASN A 97 16.54 -12.06 -86.17
N HIS A 98 16.44 -10.73 -86.32
CA HIS A 98 16.32 -9.82 -85.20
C HIS A 98 14.95 -9.94 -84.52
N LEU A 99 13.86 -10.00 -85.30
CA LEU A 99 12.51 -10.29 -84.79
C LEU A 99 12.42 -11.66 -84.12
N ASP A 100 13.11 -12.69 -84.61
CA ASP A 100 13.15 -14.02 -83.96
C ASP A 100 13.81 -13.95 -82.58
N ARG A 101 14.95 -13.26 -82.43
CA ARG A 101 15.59 -13.05 -81.12
C ARG A 101 14.72 -12.25 -80.16
N LEU A 102 14.03 -11.21 -80.66
CA LEU A 102 13.07 -10.47 -79.85
C LEU A 102 11.86 -11.34 -79.48
N SER A 103 11.44 -12.25 -80.36
CA SER A 103 10.34 -13.20 -80.09
C SER A 103 10.70 -14.15 -78.95
N GLU A 104 11.92 -14.68 -78.91
CA GLU A 104 12.41 -15.51 -77.80
C GLU A 104 12.40 -14.73 -76.47
N GLN A 105 12.88 -13.48 -76.47
CA GLN A 105 12.87 -12.63 -75.28
C GLN A 105 11.45 -12.31 -74.79
N LEU A 106 10.52 -12.04 -75.72
CA LEU A 106 9.12 -11.76 -75.38
C LEU A 106 8.36 -13.02 -74.94
N ARG A 107 8.67 -14.21 -75.47
CA ARG A 107 8.10 -15.49 -74.99
C ARG A 107 8.54 -15.79 -73.56
N ASP A 108 9.82 -15.62 -73.26
CA ASP A 108 10.35 -15.79 -71.91
C ASP A 108 9.75 -14.75 -70.95
N ALA A 109 9.66 -13.48 -71.35
CA ALA A 109 8.95 -12.46 -70.58
C ALA A 109 7.47 -12.80 -70.35
N SER A 110 6.77 -13.30 -71.38
CA SER A 110 5.38 -13.75 -71.29
C SER A 110 5.22 -14.92 -70.31
N GLN A 111 6.09 -15.93 -70.38
CA GLN A 111 6.07 -17.09 -69.50
C GLN A 111 6.37 -16.72 -68.05
N ARG A 112 7.33 -15.82 -67.81
CA ARG A 112 7.62 -15.29 -66.47
C ARG A 112 6.46 -14.46 -65.92
N GLN A 113 5.86 -13.58 -66.74
CA GLN A 113 4.67 -12.82 -66.36
C GLN A 113 3.51 -13.76 -66.01
N HIS A 114 3.24 -14.77 -66.85
CA HIS A 114 2.21 -15.77 -66.61
C HIS A 114 2.45 -16.53 -65.30
N SER A 115 3.68 -17.02 -65.07
CA SER A 115 4.05 -17.74 -63.85
C SER A 115 3.95 -16.85 -62.61
N ALA A 116 4.40 -15.59 -62.68
CA ALA A 116 4.30 -14.63 -61.59
C ALA A 116 2.83 -14.29 -61.26
N LEU A 117 1.99 -14.11 -62.28
CA LEU A 117 0.56 -13.88 -62.09
C LEU A 117 -0.13 -15.12 -61.49
N GLN A 118 0.22 -16.34 -61.91
CA GLN A 118 -0.31 -17.58 -61.34
C GLN A 118 0.14 -17.79 -59.89
N GLN A 119 1.39 -17.48 -59.54
CA GLN A 119 1.85 -17.55 -58.15
C GLN A 119 1.14 -16.52 -57.26
N ARG A 120 0.91 -15.31 -57.78
CA ARG A 120 0.21 -14.25 -57.05
C ARG A 120 -1.28 -14.52 -56.95
N HIS A 121 -1.89 -15.07 -57.99
CA HIS A 121 -3.32 -15.41 -58.08
C HIS A 121 -3.49 -16.90 -58.47
N PRO A 122 -3.27 -17.82 -57.50
CA PRO A 122 -3.35 -19.26 -57.73
C PRO A 122 -4.72 -19.70 -58.25
N GLU A 123 -4.75 -20.83 -58.94
CA GLU A 123 -6.01 -21.42 -59.40
C GLU A 123 -6.89 -21.83 -58.20
N PRO A 124 -8.22 -21.66 -58.28
CA PRO A 124 -9.12 -21.99 -57.19
C PRO A 124 -8.99 -23.44 -56.68
N SER A 125 -8.72 -24.38 -57.59
CA SER A 125 -8.52 -25.81 -57.30
C SER A 125 -7.26 -26.10 -56.47
N ALA A 126 -6.28 -25.17 -56.44
CA ALA A 126 -5.05 -25.30 -55.68
C ALA A 126 -5.12 -24.65 -54.29
N LEU A 127 -6.11 -23.80 -54.00
CA LEU A 127 -6.16 -23.00 -52.77
C LEU A 127 -6.10 -23.81 -51.47
N TRP A 128 -6.67 -25.02 -51.47
CA TRP A 128 -6.69 -25.90 -50.29
C TRP A 128 -5.31 -26.51 -49.95
N THR A 129 -4.35 -26.50 -50.88
CA THR A 129 -2.97 -26.96 -50.64
C THR A 129 -2.09 -25.87 -50.03
N LEU A 130 -2.46 -24.59 -50.23
CA LEU A 130 -1.75 -23.44 -49.66
C LEU A 130 -2.05 -23.23 -48.17
N VAL A 131 -3.17 -23.77 -47.69
CA VAL A 131 -3.59 -23.69 -46.28
C VAL A 131 -2.55 -24.38 -45.39
N GLY A 132 -1.98 -23.62 -44.45
CA GLY A 132 -0.88 -24.07 -43.57
C GLY A 132 0.53 -23.86 -44.14
N GLY A 133 0.63 -23.45 -45.41
CA GLY A 133 1.89 -23.09 -46.06
C GLY A 133 2.25 -21.61 -45.89
N PRO A 134 3.40 -21.17 -46.44
CA PRO A 134 3.92 -19.82 -46.29
C PRO A 134 3.08 -18.73 -46.98
N GLN A 135 2.26 -19.10 -47.98
CA GLN A 135 1.37 -18.17 -48.70
C GLN A 135 0.02 -17.97 -47.99
N MET A 136 -0.28 -18.74 -46.94
CA MET A 136 -1.50 -18.55 -46.15
C MET A 136 -1.41 -17.23 -45.38
N TRP A 137 -2.41 -16.37 -45.55
CA TRP A 137 -2.51 -15.05 -44.90
C TRP A 137 -1.30 -14.14 -45.15
N GLU A 138 -0.68 -14.27 -46.32
CA GLU A 138 0.50 -13.48 -46.69
C GLU A 138 0.17 -12.00 -46.96
N ARG A 139 -1.05 -11.67 -47.38
CA ARG A 139 -1.45 -10.32 -47.81
C ARG A 139 -1.97 -9.46 -46.65
N ARG A 140 -1.48 -8.23 -46.57
CA ARG A 140 -1.87 -7.21 -45.58
C ARG A 140 -2.73 -6.11 -46.20
N ASP A 141 -3.45 -5.38 -45.35
CA ASP A 141 -4.28 -4.22 -45.69
C ASP A 141 -3.54 -3.11 -46.46
N GLN A 142 -2.26 -2.92 -46.19
CA GLN A 142 -1.41 -1.94 -46.88
C GLN A 142 -0.80 -2.44 -48.20
N ASP A 143 -0.93 -3.74 -48.53
CA ASP A 143 -0.36 -4.28 -49.77
C ASP A 143 -1.19 -3.82 -50.98
N PRO A 144 -0.56 -3.46 -52.12
CA PRO A 144 -1.28 -2.96 -53.29
C PRO A 144 -2.21 -4.00 -53.95
N ASP A 145 -2.09 -5.28 -53.59
CA ASP A 145 -2.96 -6.37 -54.02
C ASP A 145 -3.87 -6.91 -52.90
N PHE A 146 -4.05 -6.13 -51.83
CA PHE A 146 -5.07 -6.40 -50.83
C PHE A 146 -6.46 -6.47 -51.48
N CYS A 147 -7.19 -7.57 -51.22
CA CYS A 147 -8.50 -7.83 -51.82
C CYS A 147 -8.55 -7.77 -53.37
N HIS A 148 -7.43 -8.01 -54.06
CA HIS A 148 -7.41 -8.31 -55.49
C HIS A 148 -7.73 -9.80 -55.71
N VAL A 149 -8.90 -10.09 -56.26
CA VAL A 149 -9.45 -11.44 -56.39
C VAL A 149 -9.49 -11.86 -57.85
N ARG A 150 -9.08 -13.11 -58.14
CA ARG A 150 -9.15 -13.71 -59.48
C ARG A 150 -10.59 -14.14 -59.75
N VAL A 151 -11.09 -13.80 -60.93
CA VAL A 151 -12.45 -14.16 -61.37
C VAL A 151 -12.45 -15.11 -62.56
N GLY A 152 -11.29 -15.34 -63.16
CA GLY A 152 -11.18 -16.19 -64.34
C GLY A 152 -9.82 -16.10 -65.00
N VAL A 153 -9.74 -16.67 -66.19
CA VAL A 153 -8.53 -16.74 -67.02
C VAL A 153 -8.82 -16.16 -68.39
N GLY A 154 -8.02 -15.19 -68.83
CA GLY A 154 -8.27 -14.47 -70.07
C GLY A 154 -6.99 -13.95 -70.72
N ARG A 155 -7.15 -13.00 -71.64
CA ARG A 155 -6.03 -12.34 -72.32
C ARG A 155 -5.58 -11.13 -71.53
N HIS A 156 -4.32 -11.11 -71.11
CA HIS A 156 -3.72 -9.97 -70.43
C HIS A 156 -2.70 -9.29 -71.34
N ARG A 157 -2.52 -7.97 -71.24
CA ARG A 157 -1.43 -7.31 -71.99
C ARG A 157 -0.07 -7.74 -71.44
N LEU A 158 0.91 -7.88 -72.32
CA LEU A 158 2.30 -8.07 -71.91
C LEU A 158 2.77 -6.83 -71.13
N ALA A 159 3.34 -7.04 -69.95
CA ALA A 159 3.81 -5.96 -69.06
C ALA A 159 4.94 -5.16 -69.71
N ARG A 160 5.75 -5.83 -70.54
CA ARG A 160 6.77 -5.23 -71.37
C ARG A 160 6.12 -4.61 -72.61
N ARG A 161 6.09 -3.28 -72.69
CA ARG A 161 5.48 -2.59 -73.84
C ARG A 161 6.35 -2.76 -75.08
N ILE A 162 5.74 -3.21 -76.18
CA ILE A 162 6.39 -3.23 -77.49
C ILE A 162 6.27 -1.83 -78.09
N VAL A 163 7.37 -1.11 -78.21
CA VAL A 163 7.43 0.23 -78.80
C VAL A 163 7.84 0.08 -80.26
N VAL A 164 6.89 0.34 -81.16
CA VAL A 164 7.14 0.35 -82.60
C VAL A 164 7.51 1.79 -83.00
N PRO A 165 8.64 2.00 -83.72
CA PRO A 165 9.02 3.32 -84.20
C PRO A 165 7.97 3.89 -85.18
N PRO A 166 7.83 5.23 -85.26
CA PRO A 166 6.87 5.88 -86.15
C PRO A 166 7.13 5.47 -87.60
N VAL A 167 6.08 4.97 -88.25
CA VAL A 167 6.15 4.45 -89.62
C VAL A 167 6.07 5.64 -90.60
N GLY A 168 7.05 5.77 -91.51
CA GLY A 168 7.05 6.79 -92.58
C GLY A 168 6.03 6.50 -93.69
N PHE A 169 6.10 7.24 -94.81
CA PHE A 169 5.20 7.04 -95.96
C PHE A 169 5.22 5.58 -96.45
N VAL A 170 4.02 5.01 -96.68
CA VAL A 170 3.79 3.58 -96.95
C VAL A 170 4.52 3.09 -98.21
N ASP A 171 4.82 3.99 -99.15
CA ASP A 171 5.47 3.68 -100.43
C ASP A 171 6.98 3.36 -100.32
N GLU A 172 7.62 3.59 -99.16
CA GLU A 172 9.07 3.37 -98.97
C GLU A 172 9.43 2.11 -98.14
N LEU A 173 8.42 1.30 -97.76
CA LEU A 173 8.57 0.18 -96.84
C LEU A 173 8.57 -1.17 -97.57
N ASP A 174 9.41 -2.09 -97.11
CA ASP A 174 9.38 -3.47 -97.58
C ASP A 174 8.13 -4.22 -97.03
N PRO A 175 7.22 -4.71 -97.89
CA PRO A 175 5.94 -5.27 -97.45
C PRO A 175 6.09 -6.56 -96.63
N VAL A 176 7.15 -7.34 -96.84
CA VAL A 176 7.39 -8.60 -96.13
C VAL A 176 7.78 -8.33 -94.68
N THR A 177 8.73 -7.41 -94.45
CA THR A 177 9.15 -7.04 -93.10
C THR A 177 8.10 -6.23 -92.35
N ALA A 178 7.31 -5.41 -93.05
CA ALA A 178 6.16 -4.71 -92.47
C ALA A 178 5.03 -5.67 -92.02
N ASP A 179 4.69 -6.68 -92.83
CA ASP A 179 3.72 -7.71 -92.44
C ASP A 179 4.26 -8.59 -91.30
N ALA A 180 5.54 -8.99 -91.35
CA ALA A 180 6.20 -9.74 -90.28
C ALA A 180 6.18 -8.97 -88.94
N LEU A 181 6.45 -7.66 -88.97
CA LEU A 181 6.37 -6.79 -87.78
C LEU A 181 4.94 -6.69 -87.22
N ARG A 182 3.93 -6.54 -88.09
CA ARG A 182 2.52 -6.51 -87.66
C ARG A 182 2.10 -7.81 -87.00
N ARG A 183 2.46 -8.97 -87.58
CA ARG A 183 2.19 -10.29 -87.00
C ARG A 183 2.94 -10.49 -85.69
N PHE A 184 4.21 -10.05 -85.62
CA PHE A 184 5.03 -10.09 -84.41
C PHE A 184 4.39 -9.31 -83.25
N VAL A 185 3.98 -8.06 -83.49
CA VAL A 185 3.31 -7.22 -82.48
C VAL A 185 2.00 -7.88 -82.06
N HIS A 186 1.17 -8.35 -83.00
CA HIS A 186 -0.10 -8.97 -82.68
C HIS A 186 0.05 -10.25 -81.84
N HIS A 187 1.03 -11.10 -82.17
CA HIS A 187 1.26 -12.37 -81.47
C HIS A 187 1.88 -12.20 -80.08
N HIS A 188 2.71 -11.18 -79.87
CA HIS A 188 3.44 -10.97 -78.61
C HIS A 188 2.88 -9.84 -77.73
N ALA A 189 1.85 -9.10 -78.17
CA ALA A 189 1.25 -8.02 -77.37
C ALA A 189 0.45 -8.51 -76.15
N THR A 190 -0.02 -9.76 -76.17
CA THR A 190 -0.85 -10.33 -75.10
C THR A 190 -0.31 -11.66 -74.58
N VAL A 191 -0.54 -11.90 -73.29
CA VAL A 191 -0.34 -13.16 -72.59
C VAL A 191 -1.71 -13.84 -72.50
N ASP A 192 -1.89 -14.92 -73.24
CA ASP A 192 -3.07 -15.78 -73.15
C ASP A 192 -3.05 -16.60 -71.84
N GLY A 193 -4.22 -17.01 -71.36
CA GLY A 193 -4.30 -17.89 -70.19
C GLY A 193 -3.92 -17.22 -68.86
N ALA A 194 -3.92 -15.88 -68.79
CA ALA A 194 -3.48 -15.15 -67.60
C ALA A 194 -4.66 -14.90 -66.62
N PRO A 195 -4.41 -14.94 -65.29
CA PRO A 195 -5.42 -14.59 -64.28
C PRO A 195 -6.02 -13.19 -64.49
N VAL A 196 -7.33 -13.11 -64.60
CA VAL A 196 -8.07 -11.83 -64.61
C VAL A 196 -8.56 -11.54 -63.21
N THR A 197 -8.28 -10.33 -62.71
CA THR A 197 -8.51 -9.96 -61.31
C THR A 197 -9.36 -8.70 -61.16
N ILE A 198 -10.08 -8.61 -60.04
CA ILE A 198 -10.89 -7.46 -59.65
C ILE A 198 -10.40 -6.96 -58.29
N ALA A 199 -10.18 -5.65 -58.21
CA ALA A 199 -9.83 -4.96 -56.97
C ALA A 199 -11.12 -4.58 -56.21
N LEU A 200 -11.57 -5.44 -55.29
CA LEU A 200 -12.84 -5.25 -54.57
C LEU A 200 -12.98 -3.88 -53.87
N PRO A 201 -11.94 -3.30 -53.23
CA PRO A 201 -12.00 -1.97 -52.62
C PRO A 201 -12.36 -0.83 -53.57
N ARG A 202 -12.16 -0.99 -54.88
CA ARG A 202 -12.50 0.02 -55.88
C ARG A 202 -13.89 -0.17 -56.50
N VAL A 203 -14.57 -1.26 -56.18
CA VAL A 203 -15.84 -1.64 -56.80
C VAL A 203 -17.04 -1.26 -55.93
N GLY A 204 -16.92 -1.39 -54.61
CA GLY A 204 -18.01 -1.11 -53.66
C GLY A 204 -19.15 -2.14 -53.73
N VAL A 205 -19.85 -2.23 -54.87
CA VAL A 205 -20.90 -3.23 -55.13
C VAL A 205 -20.59 -3.96 -56.44
N LEU A 206 -20.44 -5.28 -56.35
CA LEU A 206 -20.24 -6.19 -57.49
C LEU A 206 -21.46 -7.08 -57.65
N VAL A 207 -22.12 -7.03 -58.81
CA VAL A 207 -23.26 -7.90 -59.12
C VAL A 207 -22.79 -9.02 -60.06
N VAL A 208 -23.08 -10.27 -59.71
CA VAL A 208 -22.79 -11.46 -60.52
C VAL A 208 -24.11 -12.05 -61.03
N GLU A 209 -24.38 -11.83 -62.31
CA GLU A 209 -25.58 -12.24 -63.05
C GLU A 209 -25.29 -13.45 -63.97
N GLY A 210 -26.34 -14.03 -64.56
CA GLY A 210 -26.24 -15.19 -65.47
C GLY A 210 -26.83 -16.46 -64.86
N ASP A 211 -26.26 -17.63 -65.18
CA ASP A 211 -26.70 -18.89 -64.58
C ASP A 211 -26.44 -18.88 -63.06
N PRO A 212 -27.47 -19.06 -62.20
CA PRO A 212 -27.29 -18.98 -60.74
C PRO A 212 -26.30 -20.00 -60.18
N SER A 213 -26.14 -21.16 -60.83
CA SER A 213 -25.21 -22.19 -60.37
C SER A 213 -23.76 -21.80 -60.64
N SER A 214 -23.48 -21.26 -61.82
CA SER A 214 -22.18 -20.71 -62.21
C SER A 214 -21.82 -19.44 -61.45
N ALA A 215 -22.77 -18.51 -61.26
CA ALA A 215 -22.56 -17.29 -60.49
C ALA A 215 -22.14 -17.60 -59.04
N ARG A 216 -22.83 -18.53 -58.37
CA ARG A 216 -22.45 -18.99 -57.02
C ARG A 216 -21.12 -19.73 -57.03
N ALA A 217 -20.79 -20.50 -58.08
CA ALA A 217 -19.51 -21.18 -58.21
C ALA A 217 -18.33 -20.21 -58.31
N LEU A 218 -18.50 -19.12 -59.06
CA LEU A 218 -17.52 -18.05 -59.13
C LEU A 218 -17.35 -17.34 -57.78
N VAL A 219 -18.45 -16.95 -57.14
CA VAL A 219 -18.36 -16.27 -55.84
C VAL A 219 -17.72 -17.17 -54.77
N ARG A 220 -17.99 -18.48 -54.75
CA ARG A 220 -17.28 -19.41 -53.85
C ARG A 220 -15.77 -19.42 -54.10
N ALA A 221 -15.34 -19.44 -55.37
CA ALA A 221 -13.92 -19.36 -55.73
C ALA A 221 -13.27 -18.06 -55.21
N MET A 222 -13.96 -16.93 -55.40
CA MET A 222 -13.54 -15.62 -54.91
C MET A 222 -13.37 -15.59 -53.38
N LEU A 223 -14.36 -16.09 -52.63
CA LEU A 223 -14.33 -16.09 -51.16
C LEU A 223 -13.25 -17.00 -50.59
N CYS A 224 -13.05 -18.19 -51.17
CA CYS A 224 -11.97 -19.09 -50.75
C CYS A 224 -10.59 -18.47 -51.02
N GLN A 225 -10.41 -17.80 -52.16
CA GLN A 225 -9.16 -17.10 -52.45
C GLN A 225 -8.88 -15.99 -51.42
N LEU A 226 -9.90 -15.18 -51.13
CA LEU A 226 -9.82 -14.13 -50.12
C LEU A 226 -9.44 -14.70 -48.74
N ALA A 227 -10.12 -15.75 -48.29
CA ALA A 227 -9.91 -16.35 -46.97
C ALA A 227 -8.54 -17.05 -46.82
N VAL A 228 -8.00 -17.62 -47.90
CA VAL A 228 -6.67 -18.26 -47.88
C VAL A 228 -5.55 -17.21 -47.85
N LEU A 229 -5.69 -16.11 -48.59
CA LEU A 229 -4.61 -15.14 -48.79
C LEU A 229 -4.59 -14.00 -47.76
N HIS A 230 -5.68 -13.76 -47.02
CA HIS A 230 -5.77 -12.67 -46.02
C HIS A 230 -6.08 -13.19 -44.63
N SER A 231 -5.47 -12.59 -43.60
CA SER A 231 -5.76 -12.92 -42.20
C SER A 231 -7.19 -12.52 -41.80
N PRO A 232 -7.88 -13.31 -40.94
CA PRO A 232 -9.16 -12.90 -40.36
C PRO A 232 -9.05 -11.65 -39.45
N ALA A 233 -7.84 -11.23 -39.09
CA ALA A 233 -7.59 -9.94 -38.42
C ALA A 233 -7.79 -8.73 -39.34
N ASN A 234 -7.64 -8.90 -40.65
CA ASN A 234 -7.70 -7.80 -41.63
C ASN A 234 -8.97 -7.85 -42.50
N LEU A 235 -9.55 -9.05 -42.68
CA LEU A 235 -10.69 -9.29 -43.56
C LEU A 235 -11.81 -10.05 -42.84
N VAL A 236 -13.04 -9.56 -42.97
CA VAL A 236 -14.26 -10.21 -42.47
C VAL A 236 -15.14 -10.62 -43.65
N ILE A 237 -15.61 -11.87 -43.67
CA ILE A 237 -16.52 -12.40 -44.69
C ILE A 237 -17.87 -12.69 -44.05
N THR A 238 -18.89 -11.99 -44.51
CA THR A 238 -20.28 -12.14 -44.04
C THR A 238 -21.17 -12.53 -45.20
N ALA A 239 -22.31 -13.17 -44.90
CA ALA A 239 -23.31 -13.50 -45.91
C ALA A 239 -24.70 -13.20 -45.35
N ASP A 240 -25.51 -12.52 -46.16
CA ASP A 240 -26.92 -12.28 -45.94
C ASP A 240 -27.71 -12.99 -47.06
N VAL A 241 -28.40 -14.07 -46.67
CA VAL A 241 -28.96 -15.04 -47.62
C VAL A 241 -30.36 -15.42 -47.18
N THR A 242 -31.28 -15.54 -48.14
CA THR A 242 -32.64 -16.01 -47.86
C THR A 242 -32.63 -17.46 -47.38
N ALA A 243 -33.71 -17.88 -46.72
CA ALA A 243 -33.84 -19.24 -46.20
C ALA A 243 -33.68 -20.33 -47.30
N GLU A 244 -34.12 -20.03 -48.53
CA GLU A 244 -34.00 -20.91 -49.70
C GLU A 244 -32.55 -21.14 -50.14
N HIS A 245 -31.71 -20.10 -50.09
CA HIS A 245 -30.31 -20.18 -50.55
C HIS A 245 -29.31 -20.54 -49.45
N ARG A 246 -29.75 -20.67 -48.20
CA ARG A 246 -28.88 -20.95 -47.03
C ARG A 246 -27.97 -22.16 -47.21
N GLN A 247 -28.45 -23.24 -47.84
CA GLN A 247 -27.65 -24.45 -48.06
C GLN A 247 -26.44 -24.22 -48.97
N GLN A 248 -26.49 -23.23 -49.87
CA GLN A 248 -25.39 -22.88 -50.77
C GLN A 248 -24.21 -22.20 -50.06
N TRP A 249 -24.47 -21.58 -48.90
CA TRP A 249 -23.53 -20.75 -48.16
C TRP A 249 -23.21 -21.26 -46.74
N ASP A 250 -23.86 -22.34 -46.29
CA ASP A 250 -23.65 -22.96 -44.97
C ASP A 250 -22.18 -23.26 -44.67
N TRP A 251 -21.36 -23.53 -45.70
CA TRP A 251 -19.94 -23.81 -45.53
C TRP A 251 -19.12 -22.62 -44.97
N LEU A 252 -19.61 -21.38 -45.07
CA LEU A 252 -18.95 -20.18 -44.52
C LEU A 252 -18.78 -20.23 -43.00
N LYS A 253 -19.58 -21.02 -42.28
CA LYS A 253 -19.44 -21.22 -40.83
C LYS A 253 -18.08 -21.80 -40.43
N TRP A 254 -17.39 -22.46 -41.36
CA TRP A 254 -16.07 -23.03 -41.11
C TRP A 254 -14.95 -22.00 -41.35
N LEU A 255 -15.23 -20.85 -41.96
CA LEU A 255 -14.21 -19.83 -42.18
C LEU A 255 -13.92 -19.05 -40.88
N PRO A 256 -12.64 -18.90 -40.49
CA PRO A 256 -12.24 -18.03 -39.38
C PRO A 256 -12.65 -16.56 -39.57
N HIS A 257 -12.79 -16.12 -40.81
CA HIS A 257 -13.19 -14.76 -41.21
C HIS A 257 -14.66 -14.42 -40.92
N ASN A 258 -15.40 -15.38 -40.37
CA ASN A 258 -16.83 -15.32 -40.15
C ASN A 258 -17.16 -15.69 -38.68
N ASP A 259 -16.51 -14.98 -37.74
CA ASP A 259 -16.45 -15.33 -36.30
C ASP A 259 -17.47 -14.61 -35.39
N GLY A 260 -18.29 -13.69 -35.93
CA GLY A 260 -19.37 -13.01 -35.21
C GLY A 260 -18.94 -12.05 -34.08
N ARG A 261 -17.63 -11.71 -33.97
CA ARG A 261 -17.06 -10.80 -32.95
C ARG A 261 -17.10 -9.33 -33.42
N ASP A 262 -16.67 -8.37 -32.61
CA ASP A 262 -16.61 -6.95 -33.03
C ASP A 262 -15.74 -6.78 -34.31
N HIS A 263 -16.30 -6.12 -35.33
CA HIS A 263 -15.73 -6.03 -36.69
C HIS A 263 -15.00 -4.69 -36.95
N ARG A 264 -14.86 -3.83 -35.94
CA ARG A 264 -14.27 -2.48 -36.09
C ARG A 264 -12.84 -2.53 -36.64
N GLY A 265 -12.57 -1.72 -37.66
CA GLY A 265 -11.24 -1.54 -38.27
C GLY A 265 -10.81 -2.63 -39.26
N ARG A 266 -11.71 -3.55 -39.66
CA ARG A 266 -11.42 -4.60 -40.64
C ARG A 266 -12.17 -4.37 -41.95
N TYR A 267 -11.55 -4.74 -43.07
CA TYR A 267 -12.22 -4.71 -44.36
C TYR A 267 -13.30 -5.79 -44.44
N ARG A 268 -14.51 -5.45 -44.89
CA ARG A 268 -15.65 -6.38 -44.90
C ARG A 268 -16.04 -6.75 -46.34
N VAL A 269 -16.23 -8.05 -46.58
CA VAL A 269 -16.87 -8.56 -47.81
C VAL A 269 -18.19 -9.21 -47.40
N ALA A 270 -19.30 -8.63 -47.87
CA ALA A 270 -20.64 -9.11 -47.61
C ALA A 270 -21.22 -9.76 -48.87
N VAL A 271 -21.60 -11.02 -48.77
CA VAL A 271 -22.26 -11.76 -49.86
C VAL A 271 -23.76 -11.67 -49.69
N VAL A 272 -24.48 -11.33 -50.75
CA VAL A 272 -25.93 -11.17 -50.73
C VAL A 272 -26.55 -12.06 -51.82
N ASP A 273 -27.41 -13.00 -51.42
CA ASP A 273 -28.07 -13.95 -52.34
C ASP A 273 -29.57 -14.01 -52.01
N GLY A 274 -30.36 -13.21 -52.74
CA GLY A 274 -31.82 -13.05 -52.56
C GLY A 274 -32.26 -12.01 -51.51
N ALA A 275 -31.34 -11.36 -50.80
CA ALA A 275 -31.62 -10.27 -49.85
C ALA A 275 -31.29 -8.88 -50.45
N ASP A 276 -31.69 -7.79 -49.79
CA ASP A 276 -31.37 -6.43 -50.25
C ASP A 276 -29.91 -6.08 -49.94
N HIS A 277 -29.13 -5.79 -50.98
CA HIS A 277 -27.70 -5.48 -50.88
C HIS A 277 -27.42 -4.10 -50.26
N ARG A 278 -28.41 -3.19 -50.22
CA ARG A 278 -28.25 -1.80 -49.74
C ARG A 278 -27.96 -1.69 -48.25
N THR A 279 -28.42 -2.65 -47.45
CA THR A 279 -28.28 -2.63 -45.98
C THR A 279 -26.86 -2.87 -45.49
N HIS A 280 -25.93 -3.24 -46.38
CA HIS A 280 -24.55 -3.61 -46.03
C HIS A 280 -23.49 -2.69 -46.65
N ALA A 281 -23.87 -1.60 -47.33
CA ALA A 281 -22.93 -0.68 -47.97
C ALA A 281 -22.24 0.24 -46.93
N GLY A 282 -20.92 0.40 -47.03
CA GLY A 282 -20.12 1.25 -46.15
C GLY A 282 -18.70 1.50 -46.71
N PRO A 283 -17.94 2.46 -46.15
CA PRO A 283 -16.65 2.90 -46.71
C PRO A 283 -15.58 1.80 -46.79
N ASP A 284 -15.62 0.82 -45.89
CA ASP A 284 -14.69 -0.34 -45.86
C ASP A 284 -15.43 -1.67 -46.12
N THR A 285 -16.53 -1.64 -46.87
CA THR A 285 -17.33 -2.83 -47.18
C THR A 285 -17.55 -2.99 -48.68
N THR A 286 -17.19 -4.15 -49.23
CA THR A 286 -17.65 -4.58 -50.56
C THR A 286 -18.82 -5.53 -50.45
N VAL A 287 -19.88 -5.25 -51.21
CA VAL A 287 -21.03 -6.14 -51.35
C VAL A 287 -20.93 -6.92 -52.66
N ILE A 288 -20.98 -8.26 -52.58
CA ILE A 288 -21.06 -9.15 -53.75
C ILE A 288 -22.49 -9.71 -53.80
N ALA A 289 -23.30 -9.21 -54.73
CA ALA A 289 -24.67 -9.64 -54.93
C ALA A 289 -24.75 -10.71 -56.03
N VAL A 290 -25.49 -11.80 -55.77
CA VAL A 290 -25.73 -12.89 -56.73
C VAL A 290 -27.16 -12.80 -57.25
N GLY A 291 -27.31 -12.82 -58.58
CA GLY A 291 -28.61 -12.73 -59.25
C GLY A 291 -28.94 -11.35 -59.81
N GLN A 292 -30.16 -11.17 -60.32
CA GLN A 292 -30.59 -9.90 -60.90
C GLN A 292 -31.01 -8.89 -59.83
N VAL A 293 -30.54 -7.64 -59.97
CA VAL A 293 -30.81 -6.55 -59.02
C VAL A 293 -31.41 -5.35 -59.77
N GLU A 294 -32.62 -4.92 -59.39
CA GLU A 294 -33.32 -3.75 -59.96
C GLU A 294 -32.63 -2.42 -59.57
N HIS A 295 -32.65 -1.43 -60.47
CA HIS A 295 -31.65 -0.35 -60.53
C HIS A 295 -32.14 1.09 -60.36
N ASP A 296 -31.22 1.96 -59.89
CA ASP A 296 -31.13 3.38 -60.29
C ASP A 296 -29.66 3.96 -60.31
N SER A 297 -28.63 3.16 -60.05
CA SER A 297 -27.21 3.59 -60.11
C SER A 297 -26.31 2.45 -60.60
N GLU A 298 -25.52 2.61 -61.68
CA GLU A 298 -24.71 1.57 -62.35
C GLU A 298 -23.57 0.94 -61.48
N PRO A 299 -23.72 -0.24 -60.82
CA PRO A 299 -22.62 -1.01 -60.25
C PRO A 299 -21.95 -1.81 -61.36
N ARG A 300 -20.78 -2.36 -61.05
CA ARG A 300 -20.09 -3.26 -61.98
C ARG A 300 -20.81 -4.61 -62.00
N ARG A 301 -21.19 -5.07 -63.20
CA ARG A 301 -21.89 -6.33 -63.42
C ARG A 301 -21.03 -7.32 -64.18
N LEU A 302 -20.84 -8.50 -63.60
CA LEU A 302 -20.27 -9.67 -64.26
C LEU A 302 -21.41 -10.58 -64.69
N TRP A 303 -21.34 -11.07 -65.92
CA TRP A 303 -22.25 -12.08 -66.44
C TRP A 303 -21.50 -13.40 -66.57
N VAL A 304 -22.07 -14.48 -66.02
CA VAL A 304 -21.45 -15.81 -66.01
C VAL A 304 -22.45 -16.84 -66.53
N ASP A 305 -22.07 -17.54 -67.59
CA ASP A 305 -22.84 -18.68 -68.11
C ASP A 305 -21.88 -19.83 -68.44
N GLY A 306 -22.05 -20.97 -67.77
CA GLY A 306 -21.06 -22.05 -67.82
C GLY A 306 -19.66 -21.59 -67.40
N ASP A 307 -18.69 -21.73 -68.31
CA ASP A 307 -17.31 -21.23 -68.16
C ASP A 307 -17.09 -19.86 -68.83
N HIS A 308 -18.10 -19.23 -69.41
CA HIS A 308 -17.96 -17.92 -70.05
C HIS A 308 -18.12 -16.78 -69.03
N LEU A 309 -17.15 -15.86 -69.00
CA LEU A 309 -17.17 -14.64 -68.20
C LEU A 309 -17.21 -13.39 -69.09
N ALA A 310 -18.25 -12.58 -68.89
CA ALA A 310 -18.47 -11.35 -69.62
C ALA A 310 -18.70 -10.14 -68.70
N VAL A 311 -18.40 -8.93 -69.18
CA VAL A 311 -18.82 -7.68 -68.54
C VAL A 311 -20.06 -7.17 -69.26
N ARG A 312 -21.09 -6.80 -68.50
CA ARG A 312 -22.26 -6.10 -69.04
C ARG A 312 -22.05 -4.60 -68.92
N SER A 313 -21.88 -3.93 -70.07
CA SER A 313 -21.86 -2.46 -70.17
C SER A 313 -23.17 -1.94 -70.76
N GLY A 314 -23.40 -0.62 -70.71
CA GLY A 314 -24.54 0.00 -71.39
C GLY A 314 -24.59 -0.27 -72.91
N ALA A 315 -23.49 -0.75 -73.51
CA ALA A 315 -23.36 -1.07 -74.93
C ALA A 315 -23.59 -2.56 -75.28
N GLY A 316 -23.74 -3.46 -74.29
CA GLY A 316 -23.93 -4.91 -74.50
C GLY A 316 -23.12 -5.79 -73.54
N ILE A 317 -23.17 -7.11 -73.77
CA ILE A 317 -22.39 -8.13 -73.05
C ILE A 317 -21.15 -8.45 -73.88
N GLU A 318 -19.96 -8.31 -73.30
CA GLU A 318 -18.67 -8.61 -73.96
C GLU A 318 -17.92 -9.71 -73.20
N ASP A 319 -17.75 -10.87 -73.84
CA ASP A 319 -16.97 -12.01 -73.32
C ASP A 319 -15.48 -11.66 -73.30
N PHE A 320 -14.82 -11.87 -72.15
CA PHE A 320 -13.40 -11.51 -72.02
C PHE A 320 -12.53 -12.59 -71.34
N ALA A 321 -13.12 -13.57 -70.65
CA ALA A 321 -12.39 -14.60 -69.94
C ALA A 321 -13.21 -15.89 -69.73
N ALA A 322 -12.53 -16.96 -69.35
CA ALA A 322 -13.14 -18.16 -68.79
C ALA A 322 -13.32 -18.00 -67.27
N ALA A 323 -14.52 -18.20 -66.74
CA ALA A 323 -14.84 -18.01 -65.32
C ALA A 323 -14.16 -19.05 -64.42
N ASP A 324 -13.63 -18.59 -63.29
CA ASP A 324 -13.18 -19.50 -62.23
C ASP A 324 -14.41 -20.13 -61.56
N THR A 325 -14.35 -21.43 -61.29
CA THR A 325 -15.46 -22.15 -60.64
C THR A 325 -14.97 -22.93 -59.43
N MET A 326 -15.79 -22.96 -58.38
CA MET A 326 -15.57 -23.82 -57.23
C MET A 326 -16.88 -24.47 -56.79
N THR A 327 -16.88 -25.79 -56.68
CA THR A 327 -18.02 -26.56 -56.15
C THR A 327 -18.20 -26.30 -54.65
N ILE A 328 -19.40 -26.54 -54.13
CA ILE A 328 -19.67 -26.42 -52.68
C ILE A 328 -18.78 -27.35 -51.84
N ILE A 329 -18.44 -28.54 -52.37
CA ILE A 329 -17.58 -29.52 -51.68
C ILE A 329 -16.14 -28.99 -51.58
N GLN A 330 -15.61 -28.43 -52.67
CA GLN A 330 -14.27 -27.82 -52.67
C GLN A 330 -14.21 -26.63 -51.71
N ALA A 331 -15.21 -25.73 -51.74
CA ALA A 331 -15.26 -24.57 -50.86
C ALA A 331 -15.34 -24.98 -49.37
N ARG A 332 -16.21 -25.95 -49.04
CA ARG A 332 -16.31 -26.53 -47.69
C ARG A 332 -15.00 -27.19 -47.25
N THR A 333 -14.31 -27.89 -48.15
CA THR A 333 -13.03 -28.54 -47.84
C THR A 333 -11.94 -27.51 -47.55
N CYS A 334 -11.85 -26.46 -48.37
CA CYS A 334 -10.96 -25.33 -48.15
C CYS A 334 -11.24 -24.66 -46.79
N ALA A 335 -12.51 -24.34 -46.52
CA ALA A 335 -12.92 -23.69 -45.26
C ALA A 335 -12.64 -24.54 -44.02
N ARG A 336 -12.92 -25.85 -44.06
CA ARG A 336 -12.60 -26.77 -42.96
C ARG A 336 -11.10 -26.94 -42.72
N ARG A 337 -10.28 -26.87 -43.77
CA ARG A 337 -8.82 -26.85 -43.59
C ARG A 337 -8.37 -25.56 -42.93
N LEU A 338 -8.91 -24.42 -43.36
CA LEU A 338 -8.63 -23.11 -42.75
C LEU A 338 -9.09 -23.04 -41.28
N ALA A 339 -10.20 -23.68 -40.94
CA ALA A 339 -10.76 -23.69 -39.57
C ALA A 339 -9.78 -24.19 -38.49
N ARG A 340 -8.76 -24.98 -38.88
CA ARG A 340 -7.71 -25.48 -37.98
C ARG A 340 -6.75 -24.40 -37.51
N TYR A 341 -6.67 -23.29 -38.24
CA TYR A 341 -5.76 -22.19 -37.98
C TYR A 341 -6.53 -21.03 -37.35
N ARG A 342 -6.02 -20.49 -36.24
CA ARG A 342 -6.54 -19.29 -35.59
C ARG A 342 -5.49 -18.20 -35.66
N HIS A 343 -5.92 -16.96 -35.89
CA HIS A 343 -5.04 -15.81 -35.69
C HIS A 343 -4.77 -15.72 -34.18
N GLN A 344 -3.53 -16.04 -33.79
CA GLN A 344 -3.06 -15.73 -32.45
C GLN A 344 -2.75 -14.22 -32.44
N ASP A 345 -3.54 -13.44 -31.71
CA ASP A 345 -3.09 -12.14 -31.25
C ASP A 345 -1.89 -12.41 -30.34
N SER A 346 -0.70 -12.32 -30.91
CA SER A 346 0.55 -12.61 -30.26
C SER A 346 0.83 -11.55 -29.19
N GLY A 347 0.37 -11.82 -27.98
CA GLY A 347 1.10 -11.56 -26.73
C GLY A 347 1.52 -12.90 -26.12
N PRO A 348 2.69 -13.01 -25.46
CA PRO A 348 3.09 -14.22 -24.78
C PRO A 348 2.22 -14.40 -23.52
N GLY A 349 1.09 -15.09 -23.66
CA GLY A 349 0.27 -15.53 -22.55
C GLY A 349 0.79 -16.86 -22.04
N VAL A 350 1.23 -16.89 -20.78
CA VAL A 350 1.46 -18.13 -20.02
C VAL A 350 0.19 -18.98 -20.13
N SER A 351 0.29 -20.19 -20.71
CA SER A 351 -0.86 -21.09 -20.77
C SER A 351 -1.20 -21.56 -19.35
N CYS A 352 -2.28 -21.04 -18.78
CA CYS A 352 -2.80 -21.55 -17.51
C CYS A 352 -3.64 -22.82 -17.76
N PRO A 353 -3.41 -23.93 -17.03
CA PRO A 353 -4.23 -25.15 -17.10
C PRO A 353 -5.71 -24.92 -16.75
N GLU A 354 -6.59 -25.90 -16.98
CA GLU A 354 -8.04 -25.86 -16.65
C GLU A 354 -8.35 -26.02 -15.13
N PRO A 355 -9.58 -25.71 -14.67
CA PRO A 355 -9.91 -25.51 -13.25
C PRO A 355 -10.03 -26.76 -12.35
N GLU A 356 -10.03 -27.99 -12.88
CA GLU A 356 -10.39 -29.17 -12.07
C GLU A 356 -9.23 -29.74 -11.22
N ALA A 357 -8.01 -29.24 -11.39
CA ALA A 357 -6.93 -29.35 -10.41
C ALA A 357 -6.00 -28.14 -10.55
N LEU A 358 -6.22 -27.08 -9.75
CA LEU A 358 -5.47 -25.82 -9.82
C LEU A 358 -3.94 -26.02 -9.86
N TRP A 359 -3.45 -27.02 -9.12
CA TRP A 359 -2.05 -27.47 -9.14
C TRP A 359 -1.97 -28.99 -9.25
N PRO A 360 -1.66 -29.56 -10.43
CA PRO A 360 -1.36 -30.98 -10.54
C PRO A 360 -0.03 -31.31 -9.85
N PRO A 361 0.16 -32.53 -9.30
CA PRO A 361 1.44 -32.93 -8.73
C PRO A 361 2.54 -32.90 -9.78
N LEU A 362 3.56 -32.07 -9.55
CA LEU A 362 4.68 -31.92 -10.48
C LEU A 362 5.77 -32.97 -10.23
N PRO A 363 6.36 -33.56 -11.29
CA PRO A 363 7.54 -34.41 -11.14
C PRO A 363 8.70 -33.57 -10.57
N SER A 364 9.63 -34.20 -9.85
CA SER A 364 10.77 -33.51 -9.21
C SER A 364 11.62 -32.67 -10.16
N SER A 365 11.66 -33.04 -11.45
CA SER A 365 12.34 -32.27 -12.50
C SER A 365 11.67 -30.92 -12.80
N GLU A 366 10.35 -30.79 -12.59
CA GLU A 366 9.56 -29.58 -12.87
C GLU A 366 9.32 -28.70 -11.63
N GLN A 367 9.62 -29.21 -10.43
CA GLN A 367 9.48 -28.45 -9.18
C GLN A 367 10.47 -27.28 -9.11
N LEU A 368 9.99 -26.16 -8.56
CA LEU A 368 10.73 -24.91 -8.37
C LEU A 368 11.29 -24.32 -9.68
N ARG A 369 10.58 -24.53 -10.80
CA ARG A 369 10.91 -23.95 -12.10
C ARG A 369 9.90 -22.88 -12.48
N VAL A 370 10.40 -21.77 -13.02
CA VAL A 370 9.58 -20.65 -13.50
C VAL A 370 10.03 -20.22 -14.90
N GLU A 371 9.07 -20.04 -15.80
CA GLU A 371 9.31 -19.49 -17.13
C GLU A 371 9.51 -17.96 -17.03
N LEU A 372 10.66 -17.47 -17.49
CA LEU A 372 10.99 -16.04 -17.46
C LEU A 372 10.50 -15.31 -18.71
N GLY A 373 10.52 -15.98 -19.86
CA GLY A 373 10.20 -15.37 -21.16
C GLY A 373 10.77 -16.18 -22.32
N SER A 374 11.02 -15.52 -23.45
CA SER A 374 11.48 -16.17 -24.69
C SER A 374 12.94 -15.82 -25.03
N GLY A 375 13.71 -16.82 -25.42
CA GLY A 375 15.08 -16.68 -25.93
C GLY A 375 15.12 -16.14 -27.36
N VAL A 376 16.33 -16.03 -27.91
CA VAL A 376 16.57 -15.42 -29.25
C VAL A 376 15.92 -16.24 -30.37
N SER A 377 15.81 -17.56 -30.22
CA SER A 377 15.20 -18.45 -31.23
C SER A 377 13.72 -18.74 -30.95
N GLY A 378 13.14 -18.09 -29.93
CA GLY A 378 11.75 -18.28 -29.49
C GLY A 378 11.53 -19.41 -28.48
N GLU A 379 12.59 -20.07 -28.02
CA GLU A 379 12.54 -21.06 -26.94
C GLU A 379 12.15 -20.43 -25.60
N ALA A 380 11.42 -21.16 -24.74
CA ALA A 380 11.11 -20.68 -23.39
C ALA A 380 12.36 -20.73 -22.51
N VAL A 381 12.71 -19.61 -21.89
CA VAL A 381 13.81 -19.51 -20.94
C VAL A 381 13.27 -19.73 -19.54
N VAL A 382 13.78 -20.75 -18.86
CA VAL A 382 13.30 -21.21 -17.55
C VAL A 382 14.37 -20.92 -16.51
N LEU A 383 13.96 -20.40 -15.35
CA LEU A 383 14.76 -20.34 -14.15
C LEU A 383 14.42 -21.53 -13.26
N ASP A 384 15.42 -22.37 -12.98
CA ASP A 384 15.32 -23.46 -12.02
C ASP A 384 16.04 -23.06 -10.72
N ILE A 385 15.28 -22.82 -9.64
CA ILE A 385 15.87 -22.39 -8.36
C ILE A 385 16.21 -23.57 -7.44
N LYS A 386 16.20 -24.82 -7.92
CA LYS A 386 16.68 -25.97 -7.15
C LYS A 386 18.19 -25.90 -6.93
N GLU A 387 18.67 -26.75 -6.04
CA GLU A 387 20.11 -26.93 -5.82
C GLU A 387 20.81 -27.44 -7.08
N PRO A 388 22.10 -27.08 -7.29
CA PRO A 388 22.86 -27.61 -8.41
C PRO A 388 22.99 -29.15 -8.38
N ALA A 389 22.96 -29.73 -7.17
CA ALA A 389 22.94 -31.19 -6.99
C ALA A 389 21.68 -31.86 -7.58
N ASP A 390 20.58 -31.12 -7.70
CA ASP A 390 19.30 -31.57 -8.27
C ASP A 390 19.11 -31.07 -9.72
N GLY A 391 20.19 -30.58 -10.36
CA GLY A 391 20.18 -30.07 -11.73
C GLY A 391 19.62 -28.65 -11.88
N GLY A 392 19.43 -27.90 -10.78
CA GLY A 392 18.96 -26.51 -10.82
C GLY A 392 20.08 -25.47 -10.99
N HIS A 393 19.71 -24.21 -11.17
CA HIS A 393 20.64 -23.09 -11.29
C HIS A 393 21.16 -22.59 -9.92
N GLY A 394 20.62 -23.12 -8.82
CA GLY A 394 20.98 -22.83 -7.44
C GLY A 394 19.89 -22.08 -6.67
N PRO A 395 19.88 -22.18 -5.32
CA PRO A 395 18.79 -21.67 -4.49
C PRO A 395 18.79 -20.15 -4.28
N HIS A 396 19.93 -19.49 -4.54
CA HIS A 396 20.06 -18.05 -4.36
C HIS A 396 20.55 -17.38 -5.64
N GLY A 397 20.05 -16.19 -5.94
CA GLY A 397 20.45 -15.43 -7.11
C GLY A 397 20.31 -13.93 -6.98
N LEU A 398 20.84 -13.24 -7.99
CA LEU A 398 20.93 -11.79 -8.06
C LEU A 398 20.25 -11.27 -9.32
N CYS A 399 19.47 -10.21 -9.22
CA CYS A 399 18.81 -9.53 -10.33
C CYS A 399 19.19 -8.05 -10.38
N VAL A 400 19.91 -7.61 -11.41
CA VAL A 400 20.30 -6.20 -11.55
C VAL A 400 19.72 -5.61 -12.83
N GLY A 401 19.20 -4.38 -12.77
CA GLY A 401 18.69 -3.69 -13.93
C GLY A 401 18.34 -2.24 -13.63
N ALA A 402 18.75 -1.31 -14.51
CA ALA A 402 18.52 0.11 -14.33
C ALA A 402 17.01 0.46 -14.34
N THR A 403 16.65 1.65 -13.87
CA THR A 403 15.27 2.16 -13.94
C THR A 403 14.73 2.09 -15.38
N GLY A 404 13.51 1.57 -15.57
CA GLY A 404 12.91 1.39 -16.89
C GLY A 404 13.35 0.13 -17.65
N SER A 405 14.31 -0.65 -17.15
CA SER A 405 14.74 -1.91 -17.78
C SER A 405 13.70 -3.05 -17.69
N GLY A 406 12.66 -2.91 -16.86
CA GLY A 406 11.65 -3.93 -16.62
C GLY A 406 11.90 -4.83 -15.40
N LYS A 407 12.84 -4.49 -14.50
CA LYS A 407 13.17 -5.27 -13.28
C LYS A 407 11.95 -5.63 -12.44
N SER A 408 11.14 -4.65 -12.03
CA SER A 408 9.97 -4.90 -11.18
C SER A 408 8.94 -5.81 -11.85
N GLU A 409 8.76 -5.66 -13.17
CA GLU A 409 7.88 -6.54 -13.94
C GLU A 409 8.41 -7.97 -14.03
N LEU A 410 9.74 -8.14 -14.19
CA LEU A 410 10.36 -9.47 -14.15
C LEU A 410 10.18 -10.15 -12.78
N LEU A 411 10.32 -9.39 -11.68
CA LEU A 411 10.09 -9.94 -10.33
C LEU A 411 8.63 -10.37 -10.14
N ARG A 412 7.66 -9.61 -10.67
CA ARG A 412 6.25 -10.02 -10.72
C ARG A 412 6.07 -11.30 -11.52
N THR A 413 6.66 -11.37 -12.71
CA THR A 413 6.60 -12.56 -13.58
C THR A 413 7.15 -13.80 -12.87
N ILE A 414 8.27 -13.65 -12.14
CA ILE A 414 8.85 -14.74 -11.34
C ILE A 414 7.89 -15.18 -10.22
N ALA A 415 7.37 -14.24 -9.43
CA ALA A 415 6.45 -14.55 -8.34
C ALA A 415 5.15 -15.21 -8.86
N ALA A 416 4.53 -14.60 -9.87
CA ALA A 416 3.33 -15.10 -10.52
C ALA A 416 3.52 -16.48 -11.15
N GLY A 417 4.64 -16.71 -11.83
CA GLY A 417 4.93 -17.99 -12.46
C GLY A 417 5.16 -19.12 -11.45
N ILE A 418 5.74 -18.81 -10.28
CA ILE A 418 5.84 -19.77 -9.17
C ILE A 418 4.44 -20.10 -8.62
N ILE A 419 3.62 -19.09 -8.32
CA ILE A 419 2.24 -19.24 -7.82
C ILE A 419 1.38 -20.06 -8.79
N ALA A 420 1.50 -19.79 -10.09
CA ALA A 420 0.71 -20.45 -11.11
C ALA A 420 1.04 -21.94 -11.28
N ARG A 421 2.26 -22.36 -10.91
CA ARG A 421 2.73 -23.74 -11.07
C ARG A 421 2.75 -24.57 -9.77
N HIS A 422 2.83 -23.94 -8.60
CA HIS A 422 3.06 -24.63 -7.32
C HIS A 422 1.94 -24.37 -6.32
N SER A 423 1.59 -25.37 -5.52
CA SER A 423 0.67 -25.19 -4.40
C SER A 423 1.33 -24.38 -3.26
N PRO A 424 0.57 -23.65 -2.42
CA PRO A 424 1.08 -23.09 -1.17
C PRO A 424 1.75 -24.12 -0.24
N ASP A 425 1.35 -25.39 -0.34
CA ASP A 425 1.97 -26.48 0.44
C ASP A 425 3.39 -26.83 -0.04
N ASP A 426 3.74 -26.42 -1.27
CA ASP A 426 5.06 -26.65 -1.87
C ASP A 426 5.97 -25.43 -1.73
N VAL A 427 5.43 -24.22 -1.96
CA VAL A 427 6.21 -22.97 -1.98
C VAL A 427 5.45 -21.81 -1.34
N ASN A 428 6.12 -21.12 -0.42
CA ASN A 428 5.68 -19.84 0.14
C ASN A 428 6.60 -18.71 -0.30
N LEU A 429 6.05 -17.50 -0.42
CA LEU A 429 6.75 -16.30 -0.86
C LEU A 429 6.88 -15.27 0.26
N VAL A 430 8.04 -14.61 0.31
CA VAL A 430 8.28 -13.40 1.13
C VAL A 430 8.73 -12.31 0.19
N LEU A 431 7.95 -11.24 0.11
CA LEU A 431 8.14 -10.19 -0.87
C LEU A 431 8.51 -8.90 -0.13
N ILE A 432 9.72 -8.41 -0.34
CA ILE A 432 10.24 -7.21 0.34
C ILE A 432 10.53 -6.15 -0.71
N ASP A 433 9.97 -4.95 -0.56
CA ASP A 433 10.21 -3.78 -1.41
C ASP A 433 10.66 -2.59 -0.53
N PHE A 434 11.94 -2.20 -0.65
CA PHE A 434 12.50 -1.17 0.22
C PHE A 434 11.94 0.23 -0.04
N LYS A 435 11.84 0.66 -1.31
CA LYS A 435 11.45 2.03 -1.70
C LYS A 435 9.93 2.24 -1.81
N GLY A 436 9.12 1.23 -1.47
CA GLY A 436 7.66 1.34 -1.57
C GLY A 436 7.15 1.27 -3.00
N GLY A 437 7.85 0.54 -3.88
CA GLY A 437 7.38 0.27 -5.22
C GLY A 437 6.08 -0.53 -5.25
N ALA A 438 5.31 -0.37 -6.32
CA ALA A 438 4.12 -1.19 -6.58
C ALA A 438 4.49 -2.58 -7.13
N THR A 439 5.71 -3.08 -6.86
CA THR A 439 6.23 -4.32 -7.48
C THR A 439 5.36 -5.50 -7.10
N PHE A 440 5.00 -5.65 -5.82
CA PHE A 440 4.27 -6.82 -5.33
C PHE A 440 2.82 -6.53 -4.92
N LEU A 441 2.32 -5.34 -5.23
CA LEU A 441 0.96 -4.91 -4.90
C LEU A 441 -0.07 -5.87 -5.52
N GLY A 442 -1.06 -6.29 -4.73
CA GLY A 442 -2.13 -7.20 -5.16
C GLY A 442 -1.86 -8.68 -4.84
N LEU A 443 -0.66 -9.05 -4.39
CA LEU A 443 -0.34 -10.42 -4.01
C LEU A 443 -0.70 -10.77 -2.55
N GLU A 444 -1.09 -9.79 -1.74
CA GLU A 444 -1.32 -9.95 -0.29
C GLU A 444 -2.43 -10.95 0.03
N GLY A 445 -3.43 -11.10 -0.86
CA GLY A 445 -4.57 -12.00 -0.71
C GLY A 445 -4.32 -13.45 -1.16
N LEU A 446 -3.09 -13.80 -1.57
CA LEU A 446 -2.75 -15.15 -2.03
C LEU A 446 -2.18 -16.01 -0.89
N HIS A 447 -2.65 -17.25 -0.79
CA HIS A 447 -2.22 -18.16 0.28
C HIS A 447 -0.75 -18.56 0.19
N HIS A 448 -0.06 -18.40 -0.94
CA HIS A 448 1.40 -18.59 -1.04
C HIS A 448 2.18 -17.51 -0.31
N VAL A 449 1.63 -16.32 -0.16
CA VAL A 449 2.38 -15.15 0.28
C VAL A 449 2.35 -15.09 1.80
N ALA A 450 3.50 -15.40 2.42
CA ALA A 450 3.67 -15.39 3.87
C ALA A 450 3.83 -13.97 4.41
N ALA A 451 4.37 -13.06 3.59
CA ALA A 451 4.59 -11.65 3.94
C ALA A 451 4.80 -10.80 2.69
N VAL A 452 4.17 -9.61 2.68
CA VAL A 452 4.50 -8.49 1.79
C VAL A 452 4.96 -7.33 2.67
N ILE A 453 6.21 -6.91 2.51
CA ILE A 453 6.86 -5.89 3.32
C ILE A 453 7.29 -4.75 2.39
N THR A 454 6.51 -3.68 2.34
CA THR A 454 6.74 -2.54 1.44
C THR A 454 7.05 -1.27 2.24
N ASN A 455 7.62 -0.28 1.55
CA ASN A 455 7.81 1.08 2.07
C ASN A 455 8.66 1.12 3.35
N LEU A 456 9.78 0.40 3.32
CA LEU A 456 10.72 0.29 4.43
C LEU A 456 11.65 1.51 4.54
N ALA A 457 11.82 2.29 3.47
CA ALA A 457 12.78 3.39 3.40
C ALA A 457 12.59 4.45 4.50
N ASP A 458 11.35 4.80 4.81
CA ASP A 458 11.02 5.85 5.78
C ASP A 458 10.71 5.30 7.19
N ALA A 459 10.75 3.98 7.38
CA ALA A 459 10.29 3.32 8.59
C ALA A 459 11.35 2.39 9.19
N ALA A 460 12.44 2.95 9.74
CA ALA A 460 13.50 2.21 10.42
C ALA A 460 13.01 1.11 11.41
N PRO A 461 11.94 1.33 12.21
CA PRO A 461 11.40 0.28 13.09
C PRO A 461 10.84 -0.93 12.32
N MET A 462 10.25 -0.70 11.14
CA MET A 462 9.75 -1.78 10.27
C MET A 462 10.89 -2.59 9.66
N VAL A 463 12.02 -1.96 9.36
CA VAL A 463 13.21 -2.66 8.84
C VAL A 463 13.79 -3.60 9.90
N ALA A 464 13.97 -3.11 11.13
CA ALA A 464 14.42 -3.94 12.26
C ALA A 464 13.47 -5.11 12.52
N ARG A 465 12.15 -4.85 12.51
CA ARG A 465 11.12 -5.88 12.65
C ARG A 465 11.20 -6.94 11.55
N ALA A 466 11.39 -6.54 10.29
CA ALA A 466 11.51 -7.45 9.14
C ALA A 466 12.73 -8.37 9.26
N ARG A 467 13.85 -7.83 9.75
CA ARG A 467 15.06 -8.60 10.05
C ARG A 467 14.76 -9.69 11.07
N ASP A 468 14.15 -9.30 12.18
CA ASP A 468 13.90 -10.21 13.30
C ASP A 468 12.88 -11.29 12.92
N ALA A 469 11.84 -10.94 12.15
CA ALA A 469 10.86 -11.90 11.63
C ALA A 469 11.47 -12.95 10.68
N LEU A 470 12.35 -12.52 9.76
CA LEU A 470 13.04 -13.42 8.84
C LEU A 470 14.10 -14.28 9.55
N GLY A 471 14.85 -13.69 10.50
CA GLY A 471 15.76 -14.43 11.38
C GLY A 471 15.03 -15.48 12.23
N GLY A 472 13.87 -15.11 12.76
CA GLY A 472 12.95 -16.00 13.46
C GLY A 472 12.48 -17.17 12.60
N GLU A 473 12.19 -16.94 11.32
CA GLU A 473 11.79 -18.02 10.40
C GLU A 473 12.92 -19.02 10.18
N VAL A 474 14.15 -18.53 10.00
CA VAL A 474 15.32 -19.40 9.87
C VAL A 474 15.50 -20.25 11.12
N HIS A 475 15.37 -19.65 12.30
CA HIS A 475 15.45 -20.37 13.58
C HIS A 475 14.32 -21.40 13.74
N ARG A 476 13.07 -21.02 13.43
CA ARG A 476 11.90 -21.92 13.48
C ARG A 476 12.10 -23.15 12.59
N ARG A 477 12.60 -22.95 11.37
CA ARG A 477 12.88 -24.05 10.43
C ARG A 477 13.96 -25.00 10.96
N GLN A 478 15.05 -24.47 11.51
CA GLN A 478 16.09 -25.29 12.15
C GLN A 478 15.51 -26.16 13.28
N GLU A 479 14.67 -25.57 14.13
CA GLU A 479 14.05 -26.28 15.24
C GLU A 479 13.05 -27.36 14.76
N LEU A 480 12.29 -27.10 13.69
CA LEU A 480 11.41 -28.10 13.08
C LEU A 480 12.20 -29.31 12.54
N LEU A 481 13.30 -29.06 11.83
CA LEU A 481 14.18 -30.13 11.34
C LEU A 481 14.77 -30.96 12.49
N ARG A 482 15.19 -30.28 13.57
CA ARG A 482 15.71 -30.93 14.79
C ARG A 482 14.65 -31.81 15.46
N ARG A 483 13.43 -31.29 15.68
CA ARG A 483 12.32 -32.03 16.30
C ARG A 483 11.82 -33.19 15.47
N ALA A 484 11.91 -33.12 14.14
CA ALA A 484 11.53 -34.20 13.22
C ALA A 484 12.58 -35.33 13.13
N GLY A 485 13.28 -35.63 14.22
CA GLY A 485 14.33 -36.66 14.25
C GLY A 485 15.66 -36.22 13.65
N ASN A 486 16.06 -34.96 13.86
CA ASN A 486 17.31 -34.38 13.33
C ASN A 486 17.45 -34.53 11.80
N ALA A 487 16.42 -34.14 11.07
CA ALA A 487 16.47 -34.10 9.61
C ALA A 487 17.59 -33.15 9.14
N VAL A 488 18.48 -33.65 8.28
CA VAL A 488 19.66 -32.89 7.80
C VAL A 488 19.31 -31.77 6.81
N ASN A 489 18.19 -31.90 6.10
CA ASN A 489 17.70 -30.93 5.13
C ASN A 489 16.19 -31.05 4.91
N LEU A 490 15.62 -30.13 4.13
CA LEU A 490 14.19 -30.11 3.81
C LEU A 490 13.70 -31.39 3.12
N ALA A 491 14.50 -31.99 2.24
CA ALA A 491 14.15 -33.25 1.58
C ALA A 491 14.02 -34.41 2.57
N ALA A 492 14.92 -34.50 3.56
CA ALA A 492 14.82 -35.46 4.66
C ALA A 492 13.58 -35.19 5.52
N TYR A 493 13.30 -33.92 5.84
CA TYR A 493 12.10 -33.53 6.57
C TYR A 493 10.80 -33.97 5.86
N ARG A 494 10.69 -33.70 4.55
CA ARG A 494 9.53 -34.11 3.74
C ARG A 494 9.34 -35.64 3.72
N ARG A 495 10.43 -36.42 3.67
CA ARG A 495 10.39 -37.88 3.81
C ARG A 495 9.92 -38.32 5.21
N HIS A 496 10.43 -37.69 6.27
CA HIS A 496 10.01 -37.99 7.64
C HIS A 496 8.53 -37.66 7.87
N ARG A 497 8.03 -36.54 7.32
CA ARG A 497 6.61 -36.18 7.35
C ARG A 497 5.74 -37.18 6.58
N GLY A 498 6.23 -37.74 5.48
CA GLY A 498 5.56 -38.83 4.78
C GLY A 498 5.34 -40.07 5.64
N ALA A 499 6.20 -40.30 6.64
CA ALA A 499 6.08 -41.38 7.62
C ALA A 499 5.31 -40.96 8.90
N ASP A 500 5.42 -39.69 9.33
CA ASP A 500 4.68 -39.12 10.46
C ASP A 500 3.86 -37.90 10.04
N PRO A 501 2.56 -38.09 9.72
CA PRO A 501 1.66 -37.01 9.31
C PRO A 501 1.44 -35.92 10.37
N ARG A 502 1.86 -36.11 11.63
CA ARG A 502 1.75 -35.10 12.69
C ARG A 502 2.77 -33.97 12.53
N LEU A 503 3.83 -34.18 11.74
CA LEU A 503 4.80 -33.12 11.45
C LEU A 503 4.14 -32.05 10.56
N PRO A 504 4.29 -30.75 10.91
CA PRO A 504 3.68 -29.68 10.14
C PRO A 504 4.22 -29.63 8.70
N ALA A 505 3.41 -29.13 7.76
CA ALA A 505 3.89 -28.90 6.41
C ALA A 505 5.01 -27.84 6.41
N LEU A 506 6.07 -28.08 5.63
CA LEU A 506 7.20 -27.18 5.51
C LEU A 506 7.48 -26.90 4.03
N PRO A 507 6.80 -25.91 3.42
CA PRO A 507 7.05 -25.50 2.05
C PRO A 507 8.43 -24.84 1.90
N THR A 508 8.96 -24.88 0.68
CA THR A 508 10.15 -24.07 0.32
C THR A 508 9.78 -22.60 0.47
N LEU A 509 10.64 -21.80 1.10
CA LEU A 509 10.42 -20.36 1.23
C LEU A 509 11.24 -19.62 0.19
N PHE A 510 10.60 -18.86 -0.69
CA PHE A 510 11.28 -18.03 -1.67
C PHE A 510 11.18 -16.55 -1.30
N VAL A 511 12.30 -15.98 -0.89
CA VAL A 511 12.43 -14.60 -0.41
C VAL A 511 12.92 -13.73 -1.57
N ILE A 512 12.10 -12.79 -2.00
CA ILE A 512 12.41 -11.83 -3.07
C ILE A 512 12.57 -10.45 -2.42
N VAL A 513 13.76 -9.87 -2.54
CA VAL A 513 14.09 -8.56 -1.94
C VAL A 513 14.39 -7.57 -3.06
N ASP A 514 13.50 -6.61 -3.28
CA ASP A 514 13.72 -5.51 -4.20
C ASP A 514 14.45 -4.34 -3.54
N GLU A 515 15.34 -3.71 -4.30
CA GLU A 515 16.25 -2.64 -3.85
C GLU A 515 17.10 -3.02 -2.63
N PHE A 516 17.62 -4.26 -2.59
CA PHE A 516 18.41 -4.75 -1.45
C PHE A 516 19.67 -3.90 -1.16
N ALA A 517 20.27 -3.31 -2.19
CA ALA A 517 21.47 -2.50 -2.02
C ALA A 517 21.18 -1.27 -1.14
N GLU A 518 20.06 -0.61 -1.37
CA GLU A 518 19.61 0.54 -0.59
C GLU A 518 19.27 0.13 0.84
N LEU A 519 18.59 -1.01 0.99
CA LEU A 519 18.33 -1.61 2.30
C LEU A 519 19.62 -1.78 3.13
N LEU A 520 20.71 -2.26 2.52
CA LEU A 520 22.00 -2.42 3.19
C LEU A 520 22.72 -1.10 3.52
N THR A 521 22.39 -0.01 2.82
CA THR A 521 22.94 1.33 3.16
C THR A 521 22.32 1.87 4.42
N HIS A 522 21.01 1.72 4.56
CA HIS A 522 20.28 2.19 5.72
C HIS A 522 20.42 1.24 6.91
N GLN A 523 20.57 -0.07 6.67
CA GLN A 523 20.67 -1.11 7.69
C GLN A 523 21.73 -2.16 7.33
N PRO A 524 23.00 -1.92 7.66
CA PRO A 524 24.11 -2.83 7.36
C PRO A 524 23.94 -4.23 7.97
N ASP A 525 23.31 -4.35 9.14
CA ASP A 525 23.09 -5.61 9.86
C ASP A 525 22.30 -6.67 9.06
N PHE A 526 21.56 -6.27 8.02
CA PHE A 526 20.88 -7.22 7.12
C PHE A 526 21.86 -8.07 6.30
N ALA A 527 23.08 -7.58 6.06
CA ALA A 527 24.09 -8.33 5.33
C ALA A 527 24.40 -9.66 6.02
N ASP A 528 24.48 -9.65 7.36
CA ASP A 528 24.75 -10.85 8.17
C ASP A 528 23.61 -11.86 8.08
N LEU A 529 22.36 -11.38 8.05
CA LEU A 529 21.18 -12.22 7.87
C LEU A 529 21.18 -12.87 6.47
N PHE A 530 21.45 -12.11 5.41
CA PHE A 530 21.54 -12.65 4.05
C PHE A 530 22.70 -13.65 3.90
N ALA A 531 23.85 -13.39 4.53
CA ALA A 531 24.99 -14.30 4.51
C ALA A 531 24.68 -15.59 5.28
N MET A 532 23.99 -15.47 6.42
CA MET A 532 23.48 -16.60 7.16
C MET A 532 22.52 -17.44 6.32
N ILE A 533 21.55 -16.81 5.63
CA ILE A 533 20.64 -17.50 4.68
C ILE A 533 21.44 -18.14 3.54
N GLY A 534 22.44 -17.48 2.97
CA GLY A 534 23.28 -18.09 1.93
C GLY A 534 24.01 -19.35 2.39
N ARG A 535 24.39 -19.42 3.67
CA ARG A 535 25.09 -20.56 4.27
C ARG A 535 24.17 -21.72 4.66
N VAL A 536 23.04 -21.44 5.32
CA VAL A 536 22.14 -22.49 5.87
C VAL A 536 20.84 -22.66 5.09
N GLY A 537 20.45 -21.66 4.29
CA GLY A 537 19.16 -21.58 3.60
C GLY A 537 18.91 -22.76 2.68
N ARG A 538 19.93 -23.24 1.97
CA ARG A 538 19.89 -24.48 1.19
C ARG A 538 19.27 -25.65 1.97
N SER A 539 19.84 -25.98 3.14
CA SER A 539 19.35 -27.08 3.97
C SER A 539 17.94 -26.86 4.53
N LEU A 540 17.57 -25.59 4.77
CA LEU A 540 16.27 -25.20 5.33
C LEU A 540 15.19 -24.99 4.27
N GLY A 541 15.55 -25.10 2.98
CA GLY A 541 14.71 -24.74 1.84
C GLY A 541 14.28 -23.27 1.88
N VAL A 542 15.19 -22.37 2.23
CA VAL A 542 15.03 -20.91 2.12
C VAL A 542 15.87 -20.43 0.94
N HIS A 543 15.21 -19.96 -0.10
CA HIS A 543 15.78 -19.51 -1.37
C HIS A 543 15.71 -17.99 -1.42
N LEU A 544 16.71 -17.33 -2.01
CA LEU A 544 16.86 -15.87 -1.94
C LEU A 544 17.09 -15.26 -3.32
N LEU A 545 16.26 -14.30 -3.72
CA LEU A 545 16.46 -13.48 -4.91
C LEU A 545 16.66 -12.03 -4.49
N LEU A 546 17.89 -11.53 -4.61
CA LEU A 546 18.23 -10.14 -4.32
C LEU A 546 18.15 -9.33 -5.60
N ALA A 547 17.42 -8.22 -5.58
CA ALA A 547 17.25 -7.35 -6.74
C ALA A 547 17.64 -5.90 -6.44
N SER A 548 18.27 -5.22 -7.40
CA SER A 548 18.67 -3.81 -7.23
C SER A 548 18.74 -3.06 -8.56
N GLN A 549 18.48 -1.76 -8.52
CA GLN A 549 18.67 -0.88 -9.68
C GLN A 549 20.15 -0.65 -10.03
N ARG A 550 21.00 -0.61 -9.00
CA ARG A 550 22.44 -0.37 -9.11
C ARG A 550 23.20 -1.33 -8.22
N LEU A 551 24.45 -1.61 -8.58
CA LEU A 551 25.30 -2.51 -7.80
C LEU A 551 26.67 -1.89 -7.57
N ASP A 552 27.01 -1.70 -6.29
CA ASP A 552 28.37 -1.37 -5.85
C ASP A 552 29.05 -2.67 -5.38
N GLU A 553 30.24 -3.00 -5.91
CA GLU A 553 30.97 -4.24 -5.59
C GLU A 553 31.18 -4.44 -4.07
N GLY A 554 31.35 -3.36 -3.31
CA GLY A 554 31.53 -3.43 -1.86
C GLY A 554 30.34 -4.03 -1.10
N ARG A 555 29.12 -3.99 -1.68
CA ARG A 555 27.87 -4.41 -1.02
C ARG A 555 27.58 -5.91 -1.11
N LEU A 556 28.30 -6.64 -1.98
CA LEU A 556 28.14 -8.08 -2.15
C LEU A 556 29.12 -8.91 -1.31
N ARG A 557 30.04 -8.26 -0.58
CA ARG A 557 31.06 -8.94 0.22
C ARG A 557 30.44 -9.98 1.17
N GLY A 558 30.85 -11.24 1.03
CA GLY A 558 30.35 -12.37 1.80
C GLY A 558 29.09 -13.05 1.25
N LEU A 559 28.41 -12.45 0.25
CA LEU A 559 27.23 -13.01 -0.41
C LEU A 559 27.56 -13.63 -1.77
N GLU A 560 28.59 -13.15 -2.46
CA GLU A 560 28.93 -13.54 -3.84
C GLU A 560 29.07 -15.04 -4.06
N SER A 561 29.65 -15.76 -3.09
CA SER A 561 29.86 -17.21 -3.15
C SER A 561 28.57 -18.02 -3.03
N HIS A 562 27.50 -17.40 -2.54
CA HIS A 562 26.21 -18.05 -2.33
C HIS A 562 25.21 -17.77 -3.47
N LEU A 563 25.41 -16.68 -4.23
CA LEU A 563 24.55 -16.27 -5.35
C LEU A 563 24.92 -17.04 -6.63
N SER A 564 24.17 -18.12 -6.90
CA SER A 564 24.48 -19.11 -7.93
C SER A 564 24.09 -18.66 -9.34
N TYR A 565 22.88 -18.09 -9.50
CA TYR A 565 22.40 -17.56 -10.78
C TYR A 565 22.32 -16.03 -10.74
N ARG A 566 22.51 -15.40 -11.90
CA ARG A 566 22.51 -13.94 -12.02
C ARG A 566 21.71 -13.51 -13.24
N ILE A 567 20.71 -12.68 -13.01
CA ILE A 567 19.88 -12.07 -14.04
C ILE A 567 20.31 -10.61 -14.17
N CYS A 568 20.66 -10.19 -15.38
CA CYS A 568 21.06 -8.82 -15.66
C CYS A 568 20.18 -8.28 -16.78
N LEU A 569 19.29 -7.34 -16.45
CA LEU A 569 18.62 -6.51 -17.46
C LEU A 569 19.59 -5.40 -17.91
N LYS A 570 19.12 -4.50 -18.78
CA LYS A 570 19.92 -3.36 -19.21
C LYS A 570 20.48 -2.58 -18.00
N THR A 571 21.80 -2.53 -17.88
CA THR A 571 22.52 -1.75 -16.86
C THR A 571 22.87 -0.35 -17.38
N ALA A 572 23.16 0.58 -16.47
CA ALA A 572 23.55 1.95 -16.85
C ALA A 572 25.00 1.99 -17.34
N THR A 573 25.87 1.16 -16.77
CA THR A 573 27.29 1.12 -17.13
C THR A 573 27.78 -0.29 -17.45
N ALA A 574 28.87 -0.37 -18.21
CA ALA A 574 29.59 -1.62 -18.48
C ALA A 574 30.26 -2.22 -17.22
N ALA A 575 30.60 -1.37 -16.24
CA ALA A 575 31.17 -1.80 -14.96
C ALA A 575 30.15 -2.60 -14.13
N GLU A 576 28.90 -2.14 -14.05
CA GLU A 576 27.81 -2.86 -13.39
C GLU A 576 27.56 -4.24 -14.04
N SER A 577 27.53 -4.29 -15.38
CA SER A 577 27.39 -5.55 -16.12
C SER A 577 28.52 -6.51 -15.77
N ARG A 578 29.76 -6.02 -15.70
CA ARG A 578 30.92 -6.84 -15.36
C ARG A 578 30.87 -7.33 -13.92
N ALA A 579 30.45 -6.50 -12.97
CA ALA A 579 30.33 -6.88 -11.56
C ALA A 579 29.32 -8.03 -11.37
N VAL A 580 28.24 -8.04 -12.14
CA VAL A 580 27.21 -9.09 -12.07
C VAL A 580 27.59 -10.32 -12.91
N LEU A 581 27.78 -10.13 -14.22
CA LEU A 581 27.92 -11.22 -15.18
C LEU A 581 29.37 -11.59 -15.50
N GLY A 582 30.36 -10.79 -15.11
CA GLY A 582 31.75 -10.93 -15.55
C GLY A 582 32.03 -10.41 -16.97
N VAL A 583 30.98 -10.03 -17.72
CA VAL A 583 31.04 -9.50 -19.09
C VAL A 583 30.28 -8.18 -19.20
N THR A 584 30.47 -7.42 -20.27
CA THR A 584 29.88 -6.06 -20.44
C THR A 584 28.55 -6.03 -21.19
N ASP A 585 28.11 -7.18 -21.71
CA ASP A 585 27.02 -7.35 -22.67
C ASP A 585 25.66 -6.80 -22.19
N ALA A 586 25.41 -6.73 -20.87
CA ALA A 586 24.14 -6.22 -20.35
C ALA A 586 23.98 -4.70 -20.57
N ALA A 587 25.08 -3.94 -20.61
CA ALA A 587 25.02 -2.51 -20.90
C ALA A 587 24.57 -2.24 -22.35
N GLU A 588 24.91 -3.16 -23.26
CA GLU A 588 24.62 -3.10 -24.69
C GLU A 588 23.23 -3.64 -25.07
N LEU A 589 22.46 -4.16 -24.10
CA LEU A 589 21.09 -4.61 -24.32
C LEU A 589 20.22 -3.48 -24.90
N ALA A 590 19.26 -3.84 -25.75
CA ALA A 590 18.29 -2.89 -26.30
C ALA A 590 17.54 -2.16 -25.18
N ALA A 591 17.14 -0.91 -25.42
CA ALA A 591 16.40 -0.10 -24.46
C ALA A 591 14.94 -0.57 -24.23
N THR A 592 14.54 -1.68 -24.84
CA THR A 592 13.23 -2.30 -24.64
C THR A 592 13.16 -2.95 -23.26
N PRO A 593 12.17 -2.59 -22.41
CA PRO A 593 12.00 -3.23 -21.11
C PRO A 593 11.82 -4.75 -21.26
N GLY A 594 12.42 -5.52 -20.34
CA GLY A 594 12.39 -6.98 -20.33
C GLY A 594 13.53 -7.66 -21.09
N ALA A 595 14.35 -6.93 -21.85
CA ALA A 595 15.57 -7.49 -22.44
C ALA A 595 16.58 -7.81 -21.32
N ALA A 596 17.00 -9.07 -21.23
CA ALA A 596 17.83 -9.56 -20.13
C ALA A 596 18.80 -10.68 -20.54
N LEU A 597 19.83 -10.86 -19.72
CA LEU A 597 20.79 -11.97 -19.75
C LEU A 597 20.67 -12.76 -18.45
N LEU A 598 20.58 -14.08 -18.56
CA LEU A 598 20.68 -15.01 -17.45
C LEU A 598 22.06 -15.68 -17.50
N ARG A 599 22.84 -15.55 -16.42
CA ARG A 599 24.02 -16.36 -16.16
C ARG A 599 23.68 -17.45 -15.16
N THR A 600 23.77 -18.71 -15.59
CA THR A 600 23.55 -19.89 -14.74
C THR A 600 24.83 -20.26 -13.98
N GLY A 601 24.70 -21.13 -12.96
CA GLY A 601 25.83 -21.50 -12.08
C GLY A 601 26.98 -22.24 -12.78
N ASP A 602 26.70 -22.90 -13.91
CA ASP A 602 27.68 -23.51 -14.82
C ASP A 602 28.36 -22.50 -15.76
N GLY A 603 27.97 -21.22 -15.69
CA GLY A 603 28.59 -20.11 -16.41
C GLY A 603 28.00 -19.82 -17.79
N GLN A 604 26.96 -20.54 -18.23
CA GLN A 604 26.29 -20.25 -19.50
C GLN A 604 25.55 -18.91 -19.45
N LEU A 605 25.61 -18.17 -20.55
CA LEU A 605 24.91 -16.89 -20.73
C LEU A 605 23.76 -17.09 -21.73
N VAL A 606 22.53 -16.86 -21.28
CA VAL A 606 21.31 -16.99 -22.07
C VAL A 606 20.64 -15.63 -22.20
N ARG A 607 20.48 -15.13 -23.43
CA ARG A 607 19.75 -13.90 -23.71
C ARG A 607 18.27 -14.18 -23.88
N PHE A 608 17.42 -13.39 -23.24
CA PHE A 608 15.97 -13.55 -23.30
C PHE A 608 15.23 -12.22 -23.21
N GLN A 609 13.95 -12.26 -23.59
CA GLN A 609 12.98 -11.19 -23.42
C GLN A 609 11.94 -11.66 -22.39
N ALA A 610 11.85 -10.95 -21.27
CA ALA A 610 10.94 -11.27 -20.17
C ALA A 610 9.46 -11.17 -20.58
N ALA A 611 8.63 -12.05 -20.01
CA ALA A 611 7.19 -11.98 -20.17
C ALA A 611 6.60 -10.77 -19.42
N TYR A 612 5.47 -10.25 -19.93
CA TYR A 612 4.79 -9.05 -19.44
C TYR A 612 3.37 -9.40 -18.96
N LEU A 613 3.07 -9.14 -17.69
CA LEU A 613 1.77 -9.45 -17.06
C LEU A 613 0.87 -8.21 -16.91
N GLY A 614 1.42 -7.00 -17.09
CA GLY A 614 0.65 -5.74 -17.09
C GLY A 614 -0.22 -5.52 -18.34
N GLY A 615 -0.18 -6.41 -19.34
CA GLY A 615 -1.05 -6.35 -20.52
C GLY A 615 -2.49 -6.75 -20.21
N PRO A 616 -3.46 -6.44 -21.09
CA PRO A 616 -4.85 -6.84 -20.91
C PRO A 616 -4.96 -8.37 -20.79
N ALA A 617 -5.79 -8.85 -19.85
CA ALA A 617 -6.04 -10.26 -19.71
C ALA A 617 -6.58 -10.82 -21.03
N PRO A 618 -6.06 -11.95 -21.54
CA PRO A 618 -6.68 -12.61 -22.68
C PRO A 618 -8.14 -12.90 -22.31
N ALA A 619 -9.08 -12.50 -23.18
CA ALA A 619 -10.50 -12.73 -22.97
C ALA A 619 -10.69 -14.20 -22.60
N SER A 620 -11.13 -14.45 -21.37
CA SER A 620 -11.29 -15.80 -20.83
C SER A 620 -12.14 -16.57 -21.84
N ALA A 621 -11.54 -17.58 -22.46
CA ALA A 621 -12.29 -18.53 -23.26
C ALA A 621 -13.33 -19.10 -22.29
N THR A 622 -14.57 -18.65 -22.47
CA THR A 622 -15.69 -19.02 -21.60
C THR A 622 -15.63 -20.53 -21.48
N THR A 623 -15.55 -21.00 -20.24
CA THR A 623 -15.51 -22.41 -19.85
C THR A 623 -16.36 -23.20 -20.82
N ALA A 624 -15.71 -24.07 -21.59
CA ALA A 624 -16.39 -24.97 -22.49
C ALA A 624 -17.32 -25.83 -21.62
N LYS A 625 -18.60 -25.48 -21.59
CA LYS A 625 -19.65 -26.39 -21.13
C LYS A 625 -19.39 -27.71 -21.85
N VAL A 626 -19.34 -28.80 -21.09
CA VAL A 626 -19.25 -30.17 -21.59
C VAL A 626 -20.22 -30.29 -22.77
N ALA A 627 -19.66 -30.35 -23.98
CA ALA A 627 -20.44 -30.24 -25.20
C ALA A 627 -21.19 -31.55 -25.43
N THR A 628 -22.52 -31.48 -25.35
CA THR A 628 -23.38 -32.39 -26.10
C THR A 628 -23.02 -32.28 -27.58
N VAL A 629 -22.84 -33.42 -28.25
CA VAL A 629 -22.59 -33.43 -29.70
C VAL A 629 -23.85 -32.92 -30.39
N GLU A 630 -23.82 -31.67 -30.80
CA GLU A 630 -24.89 -31.04 -31.57
C GLU A 630 -24.41 -30.77 -33.01
N LEU A 631 -25.38 -30.68 -33.93
CA LEU A 631 -25.08 -30.32 -35.30
C LEU A 631 -24.56 -28.88 -35.31
N PHE A 632 -23.34 -28.64 -35.81
CA PHE A 632 -22.78 -27.29 -35.90
C PHE A 632 -23.61 -26.44 -36.88
N THR A 633 -24.54 -25.65 -36.36
CA THR A 633 -25.43 -24.73 -37.09
C THR A 633 -25.06 -23.29 -36.81
N ARG A 634 -25.20 -22.42 -37.81
CA ARG A 634 -25.04 -20.97 -37.65
C ARG A 634 -26.41 -20.36 -37.37
N GLU A 635 -26.78 -20.16 -36.10
CA GLU A 635 -27.89 -19.26 -35.75
C GLU A 635 -27.40 -17.81 -35.64
N SER A 636 -28.25 -16.86 -35.98
CA SER A 636 -27.93 -15.43 -36.03
C SER A 636 -27.71 -14.90 -34.61
N ALA A 637 -26.54 -14.34 -34.32
CA ALA A 637 -26.37 -13.47 -33.15
C ALA A 637 -27.20 -12.19 -33.39
N ALA A 638 -28.02 -11.80 -32.41
CA ALA A 638 -28.66 -10.48 -32.40
C ALA A 638 -27.57 -9.38 -32.44
N PRO A 639 -27.82 -8.21 -33.05
CA PRO A 639 -26.84 -7.13 -33.11
C PRO A 639 -26.39 -6.74 -31.68
N PRO A 640 -25.10 -6.52 -31.43
CA PRO A 640 -24.61 -6.22 -30.10
C PRO A 640 -25.23 -4.90 -29.61
N ALA A 641 -25.82 -4.94 -28.42
CA ALA A 641 -26.24 -3.75 -27.71
C ALA A 641 -25.05 -2.78 -27.60
N THR A 642 -25.29 -1.50 -27.88
CA THR A 642 -24.32 -0.41 -27.72
C THR A 642 -23.79 -0.42 -26.28
N GLY A 643 -22.55 -0.89 -26.12
CA GLY A 643 -21.90 -1.04 -24.82
C GLY A 643 -21.71 0.30 -24.12
N GLU A 644 -22.17 0.35 -22.87
CA GLU A 644 -21.80 1.32 -21.86
C GLU A 644 -20.27 1.42 -21.74
N ALA A 645 -19.79 2.60 -21.37
CA ALA A 645 -18.37 2.92 -21.22
C ALA A 645 -17.64 1.88 -20.34
N ALA A 646 -16.61 1.25 -20.92
CA ALA A 646 -15.76 0.30 -20.22
C ALA A 646 -15.06 0.97 -19.04
N GLY A 647 -15.22 0.38 -17.85
CA GLY A 647 -14.25 0.54 -16.76
C GLY A 647 -12.86 0.02 -17.17
N PRO A 648 -11.82 0.22 -16.34
CA PRO A 648 -10.45 -0.16 -16.68
C PRO A 648 -10.34 -1.64 -17.09
N GLN A 649 -9.68 -1.90 -18.23
CA GLN A 649 -9.43 -3.26 -18.72
C GLN A 649 -8.59 -4.04 -17.71
N ARG A 650 -9.09 -5.20 -17.28
CA ARG A 650 -8.43 -6.11 -16.33
C ARG A 650 -7.11 -6.63 -16.91
N THR A 651 -6.02 -6.62 -16.14
CA THR A 651 -4.70 -7.10 -16.60
C THR A 651 -4.56 -8.62 -16.45
N ALA A 652 -3.59 -9.22 -17.15
CA ALA A 652 -3.27 -10.64 -17.01
C ALA A 652 -2.81 -10.99 -15.57
N PHE A 653 -2.13 -10.05 -14.91
CA PHE A 653 -1.78 -10.14 -13.49
C PHE A 653 -3.04 -10.20 -12.60
N ASP A 654 -3.99 -9.28 -12.78
CA ASP A 654 -5.24 -9.27 -11.99
C ASP A 654 -6.04 -10.57 -12.19
N ALA A 655 -6.11 -11.05 -13.43
CA ALA A 655 -6.76 -12.32 -13.74
C ALA A 655 -6.08 -13.53 -13.06
N MET A 656 -4.75 -13.50 -12.91
CA MET A 656 -4.00 -14.52 -12.18
C MET A 656 -4.25 -14.44 -10.67
N VAL A 657 -4.19 -13.23 -10.08
CA VAL A 657 -4.45 -13.00 -8.66
C VAL A 657 -5.85 -13.49 -8.28
N ASP A 658 -6.88 -13.06 -9.02
CA ASP A 658 -8.27 -13.45 -8.74
C ASP A 658 -8.49 -14.96 -8.88
N ARG A 659 -7.74 -15.63 -9.77
CA ARG A 659 -7.85 -17.07 -9.97
C ARG A 659 -7.32 -17.86 -8.77
N PHE A 660 -6.24 -17.40 -8.14
CA PHE A 660 -5.56 -18.11 -7.07
C PHE A 660 -5.86 -17.58 -5.66
N SER A 661 -6.52 -16.42 -5.54
CA SER A 661 -6.90 -15.85 -4.24
C SER A 661 -7.82 -16.79 -3.45
N GLY A 662 -7.52 -16.98 -2.17
CA GLY A 662 -8.25 -17.86 -1.26
C GLY A 662 -8.10 -19.37 -1.51
N ARG A 663 -7.18 -19.81 -2.39
CA ARG A 663 -7.01 -21.24 -2.75
C ARG A 663 -5.78 -21.87 -2.07
N GLY A 664 -5.89 -23.13 -1.65
CA GLY A 664 -4.82 -23.88 -0.98
C GLY A 664 -4.71 -23.60 0.52
N THR A 665 -3.69 -24.13 1.21
CA THR A 665 -3.45 -23.86 2.63
C THR A 665 -2.81 -22.48 2.81
N PRO A 666 -3.33 -21.59 3.69
CA PRO A 666 -2.67 -20.32 3.97
C PRO A 666 -1.23 -20.51 4.45
N ALA A 667 -0.30 -19.74 3.90
CA ALA A 667 1.07 -19.71 4.34
C ALA A 667 1.17 -19.38 5.83
N HIS A 668 2.19 -19.95 6.48
CA HIS A 668 2.55 -19.59 7.84
C HIS A 668 2.83 -18.08 7.91
N GLN A 669 2.03 -17.36 8.71
CA GLN A 669 2.11 -15.91 8.82
C GLN A 669 3.35 -15.51 9.61
N MET A 670 4.43 -15.21 8.89
CA MET A 670 5.66 -14.71 9.49
C MET A 670 5.63 -13.20 9.77
N TRP A 671 4.78 -12.47 9.05
CA TRP A 671 4.64 -11.04 9.17
C TRP A 671 3.22 -10.70 9.62
N LEU A 672 3.07 -10.49 10.92
CA LEU A 672 1.81 -10.01 11.48
C LEU A 672 1.65 -8.51 11.21
N PRO A 673 0.40 -7.99 11.14
CA PRO A 673 0.17 -6.56 11.03
C PRO A 673 0.93 -5.78 12.12
N PRO A 674 1.72 -4.75 11.75
CA PRO A 674 2.41 -3.92 12.74
C PRO A 674 1.42 -3.24 13.68
N LEU A 675 1.82 -3.05 14.94
CA LEU A 675 1.00 -2.38 15.97
C LEU A 675 0.91 -0.86 15.72
N THR A 676 0.06 -0.45 14.78
CA THR A 676 -0.18 0.96 14.40
C THR A 676 -1.41 1.56 15.05
N ARG A 677 -2.36 0.74 15.52
CA ARG A 677 -3.59 1.17 16.18
C ARG A 677 -3.80 0.37 17.45
N SER A 678 -4.24 1.06 18.49
CA SER A 678 -4.51 0.45 19.79
C SER A 678 -5.71 -0.48 19.68
N VAL A 679 -5.60 -1.66 20.29
CA VAL A 679 -6.70 -2.61 20.43
C VAL A 679 -7.62 -2.18 21.57
N ASN A 680 -8.88 -2.61 21.57
CA ASN A 680 -9.74 -2.38 22.73
C ASN A 680 -9.38 -3.32 23.86
N LEU A 681 -9.49 -2.84 25.10
CA LEU A 681 -9.22 -3.65 26.27
C LEU A 681 -10.18 -4.85 26.39
N ALA A 682 -11.41 -4.70 25.88
CA ALA A 682 -12.40 -5.77 25.82
C ALA A 682 -11.98 -6.97 24.95
N ASP A 683 -11.13 -6.74 23.93
CA ASP A 683 -10.67 -7.76 22.99
C ASP A 683 -9.49 -8.59 23.55
N LEU A 684 -8.89 -8.15 24.66
CA LEU A 684 -7.77 -8.86 25.29
C LEU A 684 -8.27 -10.05 26.14
N PRO A 685 -7.50 -11.14 26.20
CA PRO A 685 -7.85 -12.29 27.04
C PRO A 685 -7.94 -11.87 28.51
N ARG A 686 -9.10 -12.11 29.12
CA ARG A 686 -9.31 -11.85 30.55
C ARG A 686 -8.62 -12.93 31.37
N GLY A 687 -7.91 -12.53 32.42
CA GLY A 687 -7.40 -13.47 33.41
C GLY A 687 -8.55 -14.21 34.08
N THR A 688 -8.37 -15.48 34.40
CA THR A 688 -9.30 -16.18 35.31
C THR A 688 -9.14 -15.50 36.67
N GLY A 689 -10.16 -14.85 37.25
CA GLY A 689 -10.09 -13.95 38.44
C GLY A 689 -9.47 -14.49 39.76
N ARG A 690 -8.75 -15.61 39.71
CA ARG A 690 -7.73 -16.06 40.66
C ARG A 690 -6.33 -15.51 40.36
N ASP A 691 -6.03 -15.24 39.10
CA ASP A 691 -4.77 -14.65 38.64
C ASP A 691 -4.88 -13.14 38.71
N ARG A 692 -4.00 -12.50 39.48
CA ARG A 692 -3.97 -11.04 39.66
C ARG A 692 -3.31 -10.31 38.48
N ALA A 693 -2.68 -11.06 37.58
CA ALA A 693 -2.10 -10.52 36.35
C ALA A 693 -3.19 -10.11 35.36
N VAL A 694 -3.11 -8.88 34.84
CA VAL A 694 -4.09 -8.32 33.91
C VAL A 694 -3.44 -7.92 32.60
N ALA A 695 -4.13 -8.20 31.49
CA ALA A 695 -3.68 -7.78 30.16
C ALA A 695 -4.06 -6.31 29.92
N ILE A 696 -3.08 -5.47 29.58
CA ILE A 696 -3.27 -4.03 29.37
C ILE A 696 -2.86 -3.56 27.96
N GLY A 697 -2.39 -4.47 27.12
CA GLY A 697 -1.92 -4.17 25.77
C GLY A 697 -1.46 -5.42 25.03
N VAL A 698 -0.71 -5.22 23.95
CA VAL A 698 -0.15 -6.29 23.12
C VAL A 698 1.35 -6.05 22.94
N VAL A 699 2.17 -7.09 23.17
CA VAL A 699 3.60 -7.12 22.86
C VAL A 699 3.80 -7.78 21.50
N ASP A 700 4.57 -7.12 20.63
CA ASP A 700 4.97 -7.64 19.33
C ASP A 700 6.28 -8.43 19.49
N LEU A 701 6.25 -9.72 19.15
CA LEU A 701 7.40 -10.63 19.23
C LEU A 701 7.76 -11.08 17.81
N PRO A 702 8.39 -10.21 16.99
CA PRO A 702 8.63 -10.48 15.58
C PRO A 702 9.51 -11.72 15.36
N PHE A 703 10.53 -11.93 16.21
CA PHE A 703 11.39 -13.12 16.14
C PHE A 703 10.62 -14.43 16.40
N GLU A 704 9.62 -14.40 17.29
CA GLU A 704 8.74 -15.55 17.55
C GLU A 704 7.55 -15.61 16.59
N GLN A 705 7.41 -14.62 15.70
CA GLN A 705 6.32 -14.48 14.73
C GLN A 705 4.93 -14.53 15.38
N ARG A 706 4.79 -13.90 16.55
CA ARG A 706 3.53 -13.82 17.28
C ARG A 706 3.34 -12.48 17.98
N GLN A 707 2.10 -12.20 18.33
CA GLN A 707 1.73 -11.11 19.22
C GLN A 707 1.15 -11.71 20.50
N ALA A 708 1.59 -11.23 21.65
CA ALA A 708 1.21 -11.76 22.97
C ALA A 708 0.54 -10.66 23.82
N PRO A 709 -0.41 -10.99 24.70
CA PRO A 709 -0.97 -10.01 25.62
C PRO A 709 0.13 -9.46 26.55
N MET A 710 0.20 -8.14 26.67
CA MET A 710 1.06 -7.47 27.64
C MET A 710 0.38 -7.55 29.01
N THR A 711 0.87 -8.45 29.86
CA THR A 711 0.33 -8.66 31.21
C THR A 711 1.12 -7.87 32.24
N VAL A 712 0.42 -7.19 33.14
CA VAL A 712 0.97 -6.58 34.34
C VAL A 712 0.51 -7.35 35.55
N ASP A 713 1.45 -7.75 36.39
CA ASP A 713 1.20 -8.44 37.66
C ASP A 713 1.53 -7.50 38.82
N PRO A 714 0.53 -6.87 39.45
CA PRO A 714 0.73 -5.95 40.56
C PRO A 714 0.87 -6.68 41.91
N THR A 715 1.48 -7.86 41.95
CA THR A 715 1.68 -8.62 43.20
C THR A 715 3.14 -8.67 43.66
N GLY A 716 3.31 -8.84 44.97
CA GLY A 716 4.63 -9.04 45.59
C GLY A 716 5.61 -7.91 45.26
N THR A 717 6.83 -8.29 44.85
CA THR A 717 7.90 -7.33 44.50
C THR A 717 7.63 -6.50 43.25
N ARG A 718 6.55 -6.81 42.50
CA ARG A 718 6.13 -6.11 41.27
C ARG A 718 4.91 -5.20 41.47
N GLY A 719 4.43 -5.05 42.71
CA GLY A 719 3.21 -4.31 43.02
C GLY A 719 3.22 -2.82 42.68
N ASN A 720 4.37 -2.16 42.86
CA ASN A 720 4.52 -0.76 42.49
C ASN A 720 4.81 -0.62 40.98
N VAL A 721 4.06 0.27 40.32
CA VAL A 721 4.09 0.48 38.87
C VAL A 721 4.52 1.91 38.55
N ALA A 722 5.46 2.08 37.62
CA ALA A 722 5.72 3.37 36.98
C ALA A 722 5.42 3.32 35.48
N VAL A 723 4.71 4.34 35.00
CA VAL A 723 4.48 4.59 33.57
C VAL A 723 5.24 5.85 33.17
N VAL A 724 6.29 5.70 32.38
CA VAL A 724 7.18 6.80 32.01
C VAL A 724 7.11 7.07 30.52
N GLY A 725 7.01 8.33 30.12
CA GLY A 725 6.88 8.73 28.72
C GLY A 725 6.79 10.23 28.52
N THR A 726 7.16 10.71 27.34
CA THR A 726 7.05 12.14 26.99
C THR A 726 5.60 12.64 26.99
N ALA A 727 5.38 13.94 26.83
CA ALA A 727 4.04 14.50 26.70
C ALA A 727 3.26 13.79 25.57
N GLN A 728 1.97 13.52 25.79
CA GLN A 728 1.08 12.83 24.82
C GLN A 728 1.50 11.41 24.38
N SER A 729 2.48 10.78 25.03
CA SER A 729 2.89 9.38 24.76
C SER A 729 1.85 8.32 25.16
N GLY A 730 0.76 8.69 25.84
CA GLY A 730 -0.29 7.76 26.29
C GLY A 730 -0.21 7.32 27.76
N LYS A 731 0.56 8.01 28.62
CA LYS A 731 0.72 7.67 30.06
C LYS A 731 -0.60 7.49 30.80
N SER A 732 -1.46 8.51 30.76
CA SER A 732 -2.74 8.50 31.46
C SER A 732 -3.67 7.42 30.90
N THR A 733 -3.63 7.17 29.58
CA THR A 733 -4.36 6.05 28.95
C THR A 733 -3.87 4.70 29.47
N ALA A 734 -2.56 4.48 29.61
CA ALA A 734 -2.02 3.24 30.17
C ALA A 734 -2.47 2.99 31.61
N VAL A 735 -2.50 4.04 32.44
CA VAL A 735 -3.03 3.95 33.81
C VAL A 735 -4.52 3.64 33.80
N ARG A 736 -5.31 4.31 32.94
CA ARG A 736 -6.75 4.01 32.78
C ARG A 736 -6.99 2.57 32.35
N SER A 737 -6.21 2.06 31.41
CA SER A 737 -6.31 0.68 30.93
C SER A 737 -5.95 -0.31 32.02
N LEU A 738 -4.93 -0.04 32.83
CA LEU A 738 -4.57 -0.86 33.98
C LEU A 738 -5.70 -0.92 35.03
N ILE A 739 -6.22 0.25 35.44
CA ILE A 739 -7.32 0.33 36.42
C ILE A 739 -8.57 -0.38 35.90
N THR A 740 -8.91 -0.15 34.63
CA THR A 740 -10.09 -0.77 34.00
C THR A 740 -9.93 -2.28 33.88
N ALA A 741 -8.74 -2.77 33.49
CA ALA A 741 -8.46 -4.20 33.37
C ALA A 741 -8.55 -4.91 34.72
N MET A 742 -8.00 -4.28 35.77
CA MET A 742 -8.11 -4.77 37.13
C MET A 742 -9.55 -4.78 37.63
N SER A 743 -10.30 -3.70 37.38
CA SER A 743 -11.70 -3.57 37.78
C SER A 743 -12.58 -4.61 37.07
N ALA A 744 -12.30 -4.92 35.80
CA ALA A 744 -13.02 -5.96 35.05
C ALA A 744 -12.69 -7.39 35.52
N GLY A 745 -11.50 -7.62 36.07
CA GLY A 745 -11.04 -8.94 36.53
C GLY A 745 -11.28 -9.23 38.02
N HIS A 746 -11.58 -8.21 38.83
CA HIS A 746 -11.65 -8.31 40.30
C HIS A 746 -12.89 -7.64 40.88
N ASP A 747 -13.35 -8.14 42.02
CA ASP A 747 -14.41 -7.49 42.81
C ASP A 747 -13.88 -6.20 43.45
N ALA A 748 -14.75 -5.20 43.60
CA ALA A 748 -14.42 -3.92 44.24
C ALA A 748 -13.90 -4.10 45.68
N ARG A 749 -14.35 -5.13 46.41
CA ARG A 749 -13.82 -5.48 47.76
C ARG A 749 -12.36 -5.90 47.75
N ARG A 750 -11.85 -6.40 46.61
CA ARG A 750 -10.48 -6.90 46.49
C ARG A 750 -9.48 -5.85 46.03
N VAL A 751 -9.89 -4.89 45.22
CA VAL A 751 -9.00 -3.85 44.70
C VAL A 751 -9.68 -2.48 44.78
N GLN A 752 -8.99 -1.50 45.35
CA GLN A 752 -9.47 -0.12 45.47
C GLN A 752 -8.45 0.86 44.91
N PHE A 753 -8.93 1.91 44.25
CA PHE A 753 -8.11 2.93 43.63
C PHE A 753 -8.39 4.31 44.22
N TYR A 754 -7.30 5.03 44.52
CA TYR A 754 -7.31 6.41 45.00
C TYR A 754 -6.40 7.23 44.09
N CYS A 755 -7.00 8.06 43.23
CA CYS A 755 -6.29 8.72 42.15
C CYS A 755 -6.02 10.19 42.43
N ILE A 756 -4.86 10.66 42.00
CA ILE A 756 -4.45 12.06 41.96
C ILE A 756 -4.12 12.37 40.49
N ASP A 757 -4.94 13.20 39.86
CA ASP A 757 -4.86 13.53 38.43
C ASP A 757 -4.35 14.96 38.23
N LEU A 758 -3.03 15.07 38.00
CA LEU A 758 -2.35 16.32 37.66
C LEU A 758 -1.81 16.30 36.21
N GLY A 759 -2.00 15.20 35.47
CA GLY A 759 -1.41 14.92 34.17
C GLY A 759 -2.29 15.26 32.96
N GLY A 760 -3.62 15.42 33.14
CA GLY A 760 -4.52 15.83 32.06
C GLY A 760 -6.02 15.71 32.32
N GLY A 761 -6.46 15.31 33.52
CA GLY A 761 -7.89 15.21 33.87
C GLY A 761 -8.60 13.97 33.32
N THR A 762 -7.87 13.03 32.70
CA THR A 762 -8.46 11.87 32.04
C THR A 762 -8.92 10.77 33.01
N LEU A 763 -8.38 10.75 34.23
CA LEU A 763 -8.77 9.79 35.27
C LEU A 763 -10.15 10.12 35.86
N ASP A 764 -10.67 11.33 35.66
CA ASP A 764 -12.00 11.74 36.12
C ASP A 764 -13.11 10.80 35.61
N SER A 765 -12.94 10.28 34.39
CA SER A 765 -13.85 9.28 33.80
C SER A 765 -14.00 8.00 34.65
N LEU A 766 -13.00 7.67 35.46
CA LEU A 766 -12.97 6.49 36.32
C LEU A 766 -13.74 6.68 37.64
N ARG A 767 -14.15 7.92 38.00
CA ARG A 767 -14.95 8.18 39.22
C ARG A 767 -16.23 7.35 39.30
N ARG A 768 -16.75 6.87 38.17
CA ARG A 768 -17.96 6.04 38.08
C ARG A 768 -17.74 4.57 38.45
N LEU A 769 -16.49 4.13 38.54
CA LEU A 769 -16.17 2.74 38.84
C LEU A 769 -16.36 2.47 40.34
N PRO A 770 -17.00 1.36 40.73
CA PRO A 770 -17.20 1.01 42.14
C PRO A 770 -15.87 0.72 42.87
N HIS A 771 -14.80 0.43 42.12
CA HIS A 771 -13.45 0.22 42.65
C HIS A 771 -12.73 1.52 43.00
N VAL A 772 -13.20 2.68 42.54
CA VAL A 772 -12.51 3.97 42.70
C VAL A 772 -13.16 4.75 43.84
N GLY A 773 -12.41 5.00 44.91
CA GLY A 773 -12.90 5.73 46.08
C GLY A 773 -12.74 7.25 46.00
N SER A 774 -11.73 7.72 45.25
CA SER A 774 -11.49 9.16 45.04
C SER A 774 -10.68 9.39 43.77
N VAL A 775 -10.94 10.49 43.08
CA VAL A 775 -10.10 11.04 42.02
C VAL A 775 -9.92 12.52 42.29
N ALA A 776 -8.76 12.94 42.77
CA ALA A 776 -8.45 14.34 43.09
C ALA A 776 -7.83 15.05 41.88
N GLY A 777 -8.49 16.10 41.38
CA GLY A 777 -7.95 16.93 40.30
C GLY A 777 -7.04 18.06 40.80
N ARG A 778 -6.37 18.77 39.87
CA ARG A 778 -5.48 19.91 40.19
C ARG A 778 -6.14 21.03 41.01
N GLY A 779 -7.43 21.29 40.79
CA GLY A 779 -8.19 22.31 41.53
C GLY A 779 -8.62 21.89 42.95
N GLU A 780 -8.52 20.61 43.30
CA GLU A 780 -9.03 20.04 44.56
C GLU A 780 -7.86 19.77 45.54
N THR A 781 -7.12 20.83 45.89
CA THR A 781 -5.87 20.73 46.70
C THR A 781 -6.07 20.04 48.05
N GLU A 782 -7.21 20.26 48.71
CA GLU A 782 -7.58 19.60 49.96
C GLU A 782 -7.79 18.09 49.74
N LEU A 783 -8.45 17.69 48.65
CA LEU A 783 -8.69 16.29 48.32
C LEU A 783 -7.40 15.56 47.97
N VAL A 784 -6.44 16.21 47.30
CA VAL A 784 -5.11 15.64 47.04
C VAL A 784 -4.41 15.28 48.35
N ARG A 785 -4.30 16.25 49.27
CA ARG A 785 -3.68 16.07 50.59
C ARG A 785 -4.39 14.98 51.37
N ARG A 786 -5.73 15.05 51.41
CA ARG A 786 -6.57 14.09 52.13
C ARG A 786 -6.46 12.68 51.58
N THR A 787 -6.36 12.51 50.26
CA THR A 787 -6.23 11.19 49.63
C THR A 787 -4.92 10.51 50.04
N ILE A 788 -3.82 11.24 50.10
CA ILE A 788 -2.53 10.70 50.56
C ILE A 788 -2.58 10.37 52.05
N SER A 789 -3.12 11.27 52.89
CA SER A 789 -3.31 11.01 54.32
C SER A 789 -4.20 9.80 54.57
N HIS A 790 -5.29 9.64 53.80
CA HIS A 790 -6.20 8.48 53.88
C HIS A 790 -5.48 7.17 53.60
N VAL A 791 -4.72 7.07 52.50
CA VAL A 791 -3.93 5.86 52.20
C VAL A 791 -2.83 5.63 53.26
N GLY A 792 -2.21 6.70 53.76
CA GLY A 792 -1.26 6.63 54.87
C GLY A 792 -1.89 6.08 56.17
N ALA A 793 -3.11 6.50 56.50
CA ALA A 793 -3.85 6.00 57.65
C ALA A 793 -4.20 4.51 57.51
N VAL A 794 -4.59 4.06 56.31
CA VAL A 794 -4.80 2.62 56.03
C VAL A 794 -3.51 1.83 56.23
N LEU A 795 -2.36 2.35 55.77
CA LEU A 795 -1.06 1.73 56.01
C LEU A 795 -0.75 1.60 57.51
N SER A 796 -0.92 2.69 58.26
CA SER A 796 -0.64 2.69 59.70
C SER A 796 -1.59 1.77 60.49
N ALA A 797 -2.87 1.69 60.13
CA ALA A 797 -3.81 0.76 60.73
C ALA A 797 -3.41 -0.71 60.49
N ARG A 798 -2.94 -1.03 59.27
CA ARG A 798 -2.42 -2.36 58.92
C ARG A 798 -1.12 -2.69 59.64
N GLU A 799 -0.22 -1.72 59.83
CA GLU A 799 1.00 -1.87 60.61
C GLU A 799 0.69 -2.20 62.09
N ASN A 800 -0.35 -1.56 62.63
CA ASN A 800 -0.78 -1.73 64.02
C ASN A 800 -1.69 -2.95 64.27
N ARG A 801 -2.10 -3.67 63.20
CA ARG A 801 -3.00 -4.84 63.22
C ARG A 801 -4.38 -4.58 63.84
N ASP A 802 -5.03 -3.48 63.46
CA ASP A 802 -6.45 -3.30 63.77
C ASP A 802 -7.28 -4.37 63.04
N ASP A 803 -8.03 -5.18 63.79
CA ASP A 803 -8.63 -6.46 63.35
C ASP A 803 -9.82 -6.33 62.36
N VAL A 804 -10.20 -5.10 61.98
CA VAL A 804 -11.34 -4.81 61.09
C VAL A 804 -10.93 -3.86 59.98
N ASP A 805 -10.27 -4.40 58.96
CA ASP A 805 -9.96 -3.66 57.73
C ASP A 805 -11.01 -3.96 56.64
N PRO A 806 -11.83 -2.97 56.21
CA PRO A 806 -12.77 -3.14 55.10
C PRO A 806 -12.10 -3.11 53.72
N TYR A 807 -10.81 -2.81 53.62
CA TYR A 807 -10.06 -2.66 52.37
C TYR A 807 -9.44 -3.99 51.90
N GLY A 808 -9.28 -4.11 50.59
CA GLY A 808 -8.50 -5.16 49.93
C GLY A 808 -7.10 -4.65 49.59
N GLU A 809 -6.66 -4.85 48.35
CA GLU A 809 -5.44 -4.23 47.83
C GLU A 809 -5.73 -2.77 47.46
N VAL A 810 -4.97 -1.83 48.02
CA VAL A 810 -5.18 -0.39 47.84
C VAL A 810 -4.12 0.19 46.91
N PHE A 811 -4.56 0.89 45.86
CA PHE A 811 -3.68 1.49 44.86
C PHE A 811 -3.75 3.02 44.95
N LEU A 812 -2.66 3.65 45.37
CA LEU A 812 -2.46 5.08 45.24
C LEU A 812 -1.96 5.37 43.83
N VAL A 813 -2.74 6.11 43.04
CA VAL A 813 -2.44 6.43 41.65
C VAL A 813 -2.08 7.90 41.54
N VAL A 814 -0.90 8.21 41.00
CA VAL A 814 -0.40 9.57 40.82
C VAL A 814 -0.10 9.81 39.34
N ASP A 815 -1.00 10.51 38.63
CA ASP A 815 -0.76 10.93 37.26
C ASP A 815 -0.14 12.34 37.24
N GLY A 816 1.13 12.44 36.85
CA GLY A 816 1.88 13.71 36.84
C GLY A 816 2.82 13.89 38.03
N TRP A 817 3.81 13.00 38.19
CA TRP A 817 4.79 13.06 39.29
C TRP A 817 5.57 14.39 39.36
N SER A 818 5.91 14.98 38.22
CA SER A 818 6.57 16.30 38.17
C SER A 818 5.71 17.39 38.81
N SER A 819 4.39 17.39 38.55
CA SER A 819 3.46 18.35 39.12
C SER A 819 3.32 18.17 40.64
N VAL A 820 3.34 16.93 41.16
CA VAL A 820 3.37 16.71 42.60
C VAL A 820 4.61 17.33 43.23
N ARG A 821 5.78 17.17 42.61
CA ARG A 821 7.04 17.72 43.15
C ARG A 821 7.08 19.25 43.13
N GLU A 822 6.45 19.87 42.14
CA GLU A 822 6.40 21.33 42.00
C GLU A 822 5.33 21.97 42.88
N GLU A 823 4.10 21.42 42.87
CA GLU A 823 2.94 22.01 43.55
C GLU A 823 2.75 21.51 45.00
N PHE A 824 3.24 20.30 45.32
CA PHE A 824 3.08 19.65 46.64
C PHE A 824 4.39 19.01 47.16
N PRO A 825 5.48 19.79 47.29
CA PRO A 825 6.80 19.26 47.66
C PRO A 825 6.82 18.57 49.04
N ASP A 826 5.90 18.94 49.92
CA ASP A 826 5.77 18.36 51.26
C ASP A 826 5.15 16.95 51.27
N LEU A 827 4.48 16.55 50.18
CA LEU A 827 3.84 15.23 50.06
C LEU A 827 4.77 14.17 49.45
N GLU A 828 5.86 14.56 48.77
CA GLU A 828 6.83 13.64 48.18
C GLU A 828 7.38 12.61 49.20
N PRO A 829 7.82 13.00 50.43
CA PRO A 829 8.29 12.04 51.43
C PRO A 829 7.20 11.08 51.91
N ALA A 830 5.95 11.52 51.99
CA ALA A 830 4.83 10.67 52.41
C ALA A 830 4.54 9.59 51.37
N ILE A 831 4.50 9.95 50.08
CA ILE A 831 4.30 9.00 48.98
C ILE A 831 5.46 7.99 48.90
N ALA A 832 6.70 8.46 49.08
CA ALA A 832 7.86 7.57 49.14
C ALA A 832 7.82 6.62 50.35
N GLY A 833 7.32 7.09 51.49
CA GLY A 833 7.05 6.26 52.67
C GLY A 833 6.03 5.15 52.40
N ILE A 834 4.95 5.49 51.69
CA ILE A 834 3.92 4.51 51.26
C ILE A 834 4.54 3.48 50.32
N ALA A 835 5.31 3.88 49.32
CA ALA A 835 5.91 2.95 48.35
C ALA A 835 6.92 1.97 48.99
N SER A 836 7.68 2.44 49.98
CA SER A 836 8.73 1.64 50.64
C SER A 836 8.18 0.61 51.62
N ARG A 837 7.12 0.92 52.38
CA ARG A 837 6.53 0.02 53.38
C ARG A 837 5.26 -0.70 52.88
N GLY A 838 4.51 -0.07 51.98
CA GLY A 838 3.15 -0.46 51.62
C GLY A 838 3.00 -1.84 50.98
N LEU A 839 3.99 -2.29 50.19
CA LEU A 839 3.90 -3.58 49.48
C LEU A 839 3.66 -4.77 50.42
N SER A 840 4.23 -4.74 51.63
CA SER A 840 4.05 -5.81 52.62
C SER A 840 2.66 -5.83 53.24
N PHE A 841 1.92 -4.73 53.11
CA PHE A 841 0.59 -4.52 53.66
C PHE A 841 -0.47 -4.38 52.56
N GLY A 842 -0.20 -4.79 51.32
CA GLY A 842 -1.17 -4.72 50.22
C GLY A 842 -1.53 -3.29 49.79
N ILE A 843 -0.60 -2.36 49.94
CA ILE A 843 -0.72 -0.97 49.47
C ILE A 843 0.33 -0.73 48.39
N HIS A 844 -0.13 -0.29 47.23
CA HIS A 844 0.65 -0.18 46.01
C HIS A 844 0.66 1.25 45.49
N LEU A 845 1.76 1.65 44.85
CA LEU A 845 1.90 2.92 44.17
C LEU A 845 1.90 2.72 42.65
N ILE A 846 1.03 3.42 41.95
CA ILE A 846 1.06 3.59 40.49
C ILE A 846 1.39 5.06 40.22
N LEU A 847 2.48 5.35 39.53
CA LEU A 847 2.86 6.73 39.21
C LEU A 847 3.16 6.92 37.74
N THR A 848 2.91 8.13 37.22
CA THR A 848 3.32 8.54 35.87
C THR A 848 4.37 9.64 35.93
N ALA A 849 5.38 9.58 35.06
CA ALA A 849 6.43 10.59 34.97
C ALA A 849 6.81 10.90 33.52
N GLY A 850 7.37 12.10 33.28
CA GLY A 850 7.86 12.50 31.96
C GLY A 850 9.14 11.77 31.56
N ARG A 851 10.05 11.61 32.54
CA ARG A 851 11.35 10.97 32.38
C ARG A 851 11.67 10.08 33.59
N TRP A 852 12.53 9.09 33.40
CA TRP A 852 13.02 8.26 34.51
C TRP A 852 13.84 9.07 35.52
N ALA A 853 14.52 10.13 35.07
CA ALA A 853 15.29 11.04 35.92
C ALA A 853 14.42 11.86 36.90
N ASP A 854 13.12 12.00 36.63
CA ASP A 854 12.20 12.73 37.51
C ASP A 854 11.90 11.97 38.81
N ILE A 855 12.12 10.65 38.80
CA ILE A 855 11.88 9.73 39.92
C ILE A 855 13.22 9.54 40.65
N ARG A 856 13.29 9.96 41.92
CA ARG A 856 14.50 9.82 42.73
C ARG A 856 14.88 8.34 42.89
N PRO A 857 16.18 7.99 43.00
CA PRO A 857 16.63 6.60 43.16
C PRO A 857 15.93 5.85 44.31
N ALA A 858 15.79 6.51 45.46
CA ALA A 858 15.12 5.94 46.63
C ALA A 858 13.67 5.49 46.37
N LEU A 859 12.92 6.19 45.50
CA LEU A 859 11.57 5.77 45.12
C LEU A 859 11.63 4.75 43.97
N LYS A 860 12.49 5.00 42.97
CA LYS A 860 12.65 4.18 41.77
C LYS A 860 13.03 2.71 42.07
N ASP A 861 13.83 2.49 43.10
CA ASP A 861 14.25 1.14 43.52
C ASP A 861 13.11 0.31 44.12
N HIS A 862 12.06 0.97 44.63
CA HIS A 862 10.84 0.30 45.12
C HIS A 862 9.82 0.03 44.00
N ILE A 863 10.10 0.41 42.75
CA ILE A 863 9.21 0.22 41.61
C ILE A 863 9.64 -1.01 40.83
N GLY A 864 8.91 -2.10 41.02
CA GLY A 864 9.16 -3.39 40.35
C GLY A 864 8.63 -3.44 38.93
N THR A 865 7.43 -2.93 38.67
CA THR A 865 6.83 -2.92 37.33
C THR A 865 7.11 -1.58 36.64
N ARG A 866 7.76 -1.64 35.48
CA ARG A 866 8.19 -0.45 34.72
C ARG A 866 7.63 -0.52 33.31
N ILE A 867 6.79 0.45 32.97
CA ILE A 867 6.16 0.59 31.65
C ILE A 867 6.79 1.83 31.01
N GLU A 868 7.70 1.60 30.06
CA GLU A 868 8.36 2.66 29.33
C GLU A 868 7.67 2.89 27.98
N LEU A 869 7.00 4.03 27.85
CA LEU A 869 6.43 4.53 26.60
C LEU A 869 7.48 5.35 25.85
N ARG A 870 7.11 5.93 24.70
CA ARG A 870 7.99 6.83 23.95
C ARG A 870 8.59 7.92 24.87
N LEU A 871 9.92 7.94 24.96
CA LEU A 871 10.69 8.95 25.66
C LEU A 871 11.05 10.13 24.74
N GLY A 872 11.36 11.28 25.34
CA GLY A 872 11.88 12.43 24.60
C GLY A 872 13.30 12.18 24.09
N ASP A 873 14.16 11.67 24.98
CA ASP A 873 15.53 11.23 24.66
C ASP A 873 15.66 9.72 24.93
N PRO A 874 15.99 8.90 23.91
CA PRO A 874 16.24 7.47 24.09
C PRO A 874 17.40 7.12 25.05
N ILE A 875 18.32 8.06 25.33
CA ILE A 875 19.42 7.83 26.28
C ILE A 875 18.89 7.62 27.71
N ASP A 876 17.76 8.25 28.04
CA ASP A 876 17.09 8.14 29.34
C ASP A 876 16.40 6.78 29.56
N SER A 877 16.36 5.91 28.54
CA SER A 877 15.78 4.58 28.62
C SER A 877 16.49 3.72 29.68
N GLU A 878 15.68 3.10 30.54
CA GLU A 878 16.12 2.11 31.53
C GLU A 878 15.97 0.67 31.04
N MET A 879 15.32 0.49 29.88
CA MET A 879 15.14 -0.80 29.22
C MET A 879 16.29 -1.05 28.23
N ASP A 880 16.12 -0.65 26.96
CA ASP A 880 17.12 -0.77 25.91
C ASP A 880 17.16 0.53 25.10
N ARG A 881 18.29 1.25 25.19
CA ARG A 881 18.48 2.56 24.53
C ARG A 881 18.39 2.49 23.01
N LYS A 882 18.81 1.38 22.39
CA LYS A 882 18.73 1.20 20.94
C LYS A 882 17.28 0.97 20.52
N GLN A 883 16.55 0.14 21.27
CA GLN A 883 15.13 -0.11 20.99
C GLN A 883 14.25 1.10 21.28
N ALA A 884 14.56 1.87 22.34
CA ALA A 884 13.84 3.10 22.68
C ALA A 884 13.90 4.13 21.53
N ALA A 885 15.03 4.20 20.83
CA ALA A 885 15.19 5.08 19.67
C ALA A 885 14.25 4.71 18.51
N LEU A 886 13.91 3.42 18.38
CA LEU A 886 13.02 2.88 17.36
C LEU A 886 11.53 2.98 17.72
N VAL A 887 11.17 3.42 18.93
CA VAL A 887 9.76 3.59 19.30
C VAL A 887 9.16 4.76 18.48
N PRO A 888 8.05 4.57 17.74
CA PRO A 888 7.42 5.63 16.96
C PRO A 888 6.95 6.82 17.82
N ILE A 889 7.01 8.04 17.28
CA ILE A 889 6.65 9.27 18.00
C ILE A 889 5.14 9.53 17.94
N ASP A 890 4.56 9.17 16.81
CA ASP A 890 3.23 9.53 16.31
C ASP A 890 2.16 8.47 16.62
N VAL A 891 2.52 7.43 17.40
CA VAL A 891 1.60 6.38 17.87
C VAL A 891 1.59 6.35 19.41
N PRO A 892 0.66 7.09 20.05
CA PRO A 892 0.50 7.06 21.51
C PRO A 892 0.21 5.65 22.02
N GLY A 893 0.73 5.32 23.20
CA GLY A 893 0.65 4.00 23.81
C GLY A 893 1.73 3.02 23.36
N ARG A 894 2.61 3.40 22.41
CA ARG A 894 3.79 2.61 22.06
C ARG A 894 4.89 2.72 23.10
N GLY A 895 5.55 1.60 23.37
CA GLY A 895 6.64 1.49 24.32
C GLY A 895 7.49 0.25 24.10
N ILE A 896 8.44 0.02 25.02
CA ILE A 896 9.32 -1.15 25.02
C ILE A 896 9.31 -1.89 26.35
N THR A 897 9.33 -3.22 26.30
CA THR A 897 9.49 -4.06 27.48
C THR A 897 10.95 -4.10 27.92
N ARG A 898 11.21 -4.71 29.08
CA ARG A 898 12.57 -4.91 29.61
C ARG A 898 13.46 -5.76 28.70
N GLU A 899 12.85 -6.66 27.94
CA GLU A 899 13.53 -7.50 26.94
C GLU A 899 13.77 -6.76 25.62
N GLY A 900 13.35 -5.49 25.51
CA GLY A 900 13.49 -4.68 24.29
C GLY A 900 12.39 -4.89 23.26
N ASN A 901 11.34 -5.66 23.59
CA ASN A 901 10.23 -5.90 22.67
C ASN A 901 9.28 -4.71 22.63
N HIS A 902 8.76 -4.39 21.45
CA HIS A 902 7.81 -3.28 21.29
C HIS A 902 6.42 -3.72 21.73
N PHE A 903 5.70 -2.84 22.43
CA PHE A 903 4.30 -3.07 22.78
C PHE A 903 3.42 -1.89 22.40
N LEU A 904 2.11 -2.11 22.41
CA LEU A 904 1.08 -1.09 22.30
C LEU A 904 0.02 -1.29 23.37
N ILE A 905 -0.23 -0.25 24.16
CA ILE A 905 -1.26 -0.20 25.19
C ILE A 905 -2.66 -0.25 24.55
N ALA A 906 -3.56 -1.03 25.14
CA ALA A 906 -4.96 -1.09 24.73
C ALA A 906 -5.72 0.14 25.23
N VAL A 907 -6.80 0.54 24.55
CA VAL A 907 -7.70 1.60 25.03
C VAL A 907 -8.77 1.01 25.95
N PRO A 908 -9.16 1.71 27.04
CA PRO A 908 -10.09 1.17 28.04
C PRO A 908 -11.56 1.12 27.58
N ASP A 909 -11.86 1.42 26.33
CA ASP A 909 -13.22 1.53 25.81
C ASP A 909 -13.90 0.14 25.69
N GLY A 910 -15.18 0.06 26.07
CA GLY A 910 -16.01 -1.14 25.91
C GLY A 910 -15.74 -2.29 26.89
N ALA A 911 -14.86 -2.11 27.89
CA ALA A 911 -14.61 -3.13 28.90
C ALA A 911 -15.71 -3.14 29.97
N ASP A 912 -16.58 -4.16 29.95
CA ASP A 912 -17.60 -4.37 30.99
C ASP A 912 -16.93 -4.68 32.34
N VAL A 913 -17.13 -3.80 33.31
CA VAL A 913 -16.70 -3.99 34.69
C VAL A 913 -17.76 -4.80 35.42
N LEU A 914 -17.36 -5.94 35.99
CA LEU A 914 -18.24 -6.79 36.79
C LEU A 914 -18.65 -6.02 38.06
N TYR A 915 -19.92 -5.62 38.13
CA TYR A 915 -20.50 -4.94 39.28
C TYR A 915 -21.80 -5.62 39.69
N ASP A 916 -21.83 -6.16 40.91
CA ASP A 916 -23.02 -6.80 41.48
C ASP A 916 -23.92 -5.83 42.26
N GLY A 917 -23.54 -4.54 42.34
CA GLY A 917 -24.28 -3.52 43.10
C GLY A 917 -24.01 -3.51 44.61
N SER A 918 -23.27 -4.48 45.15
CA SER A 918 -23.29 -4.76 46.59
C SER A 918 -22.27 -3.95 47.41
N TRP A 919 -21.19 -3.47 46.79
CA TRP A 919 -20.10 -2.82 47.50
C TRP A 919 -19.38 -1.79 46.63
N GLN A 920 -18.93 -0.68 47.24
CA GLN A 920 -18.14 0.37 46.60
C GLN A 920 -16.95 0.73 47.48
N ALA A 921 -15.85 1.15 46.85
CA ALA A 921 -14.64 1.58 47.52
C ALA A 921 -14.95 2.73 48.48
N PRO A 922 -14.48 2.67 49.75
CA PRO A 922 -14.75 3.73 50.71
C PRO A 922 -14.26 5.09 50.19
N PRO A 923 -15.14 6.11 50.15
CA PRO A 923 -14.79 7.40 49.59
C PRO A 923 -13.84 8.18 50.52
N VAL A 924 -12.93 8.94 49.92
CA VAL A 924 -12.12 9.91 50.67
C VAL A 924 -13.01 11.07 51.07
N ARG A 925 -13.34 11.14 52.35
CA ARG A 925 -14.18 12.21 52.89
C ARG A 925 -13.31 13.42 53.22
N LEU A 926 -13.85 14.61 52.93
CA LEU A 926 -13.29 15.90 53.33
C LEU A 926 -13.95 16.41 54.60
N LEU A 927 -13.30 17.33 55.30
CA LEU A 927 -13.92 18.06 56.40
C LEU A 927 -15.15 18.82 55.88
N PRO A 928 -16.33 18.65 56.49
CA PRO A 928 -17.52 19.40 56.10
C PRO A 928 -17.26 20.91 56.18
N GLY A 929 -17.80 21.69 55.24
CA GLY A 929 -17.68 23.15 55.28
C GLY A 929 -18.46 23.79 56.44
N LEU A 930 -19.48 23.10 56.93
CA LEU A 930 -20.28 23.47 58.09
C LEU A 930 -20.51 22.21 58.93
N VAL A 931 -20.21 22.29 60.21
CA VAL A 931 -20.44 21.22 61.18
C VAL A 931 -21.35 21.78 62.25
N ASP A 932 -22.52 21.17 62.46
CA ASP A 932 -23.39 21.57 63.56
C ASP A 932 -22.75 21.17 64.90
N TYR A 933 -22.65 22.11 65.82
CA TYR A 933 -22.10 21.87 67.15
C TYR A 933 -22.85 20.75 67.90
N SER A 934 -24.18 20.68 67.78
CA SER A 934 -24.99 19.65 68.45
C SER A 934 -24.60 18.24 68.01
N ALA A 935 -24.35 18.05 66.70
CA ALA A 935 -23.92 16.77 66.14
C ALA A 935 -22.55 16.33 66.67
N VAL A 936 -21.62 17.26 66.93
CA VAL A 936 -20.30 16.96 67.51
C VAL A 936 -20.44 16.47 68.95
N VAL A 937 -21.30 17.12 69.74
CA VAL A 937 -21.57 16.72 71.13
C VAL A 937 -22.22 15.35 71.20
N GLU A 938 -23.17 15.05 70.31
CA GLU A 938 -23.84 13.74 70.24
C GLU A 938 -22.86 12.60 69.93
N THR A 939 -21.85 12.85 69.08
CA THR A 939 -20.83 11.83 68.76
C THR A 939 -19.86 11.52 69.90
N ALA A 940 -19.71 12.42 70.87
CA ALA A 940 -18.77 12.25 71.96
C ALA A 940 -19.23 12.95 73.26
N PRO A 941 -20.30 12.45 73.90
CA PRO A 941 -20.89 13.08 75.07
C PRO A 941 -19.94 13.13 76.27
N ASP A 942 -19.11 12.09 76.43
CA ASP A 942 -18.23 11.84 77.59
C ASP A 942 -16.76 12.24 77.36
N MET A 943 -16.44 13.01 76.30
CA MET A 943 -15.06 13.45 76.05
C MET A 943 -14.55 14.39 77.15
N ASP A 944 -13.41 14.05 77.73
CA ASP A 944 -12.69 14.87 78.71
C ASP A 944 -12.02 16.08 78.01
N GLY A 945 -12.66 17.25 78.06
CA GLY A 945 -12.12 18.51 77.52
C GLY A 945 -13.16 19.35 76.79
N VAL A 946 -12.84 20.61 76.50
CA VAL A 946 -13.76 21.55 75.84
C VAL A 946 -13.82 21.24 74.34
N LEU A 947 -14.95 20.74 73.84
CA LEU A 947 -15.08 20.39 72.42
C LEU A 947 -14.97 21.65 71.54
N LEU A 948 -14.23 21.54 70.45
CA LEU A 948 -14.06 22.63 69.50
C LEU A 948 -14.76 22.33 68.16
N GLY A 949 -14.71 21.08 67.71
CA GLY A 949 -15.25 20.67 66.41
C GLY A 949 -14.78 19.30 65.97
N LEU A 950 -14.71 19.07 64.66
CA LEU A 950 -14.21 17.82 64.07
C LEU A 950 -12.80 17.99 63.52
N GLY A 951 -11.93 17.04 63.84
CA GLY A 951 -10.57 16.94 63.33
C GLY A 951 -10.54 16.31 61.93
N ASP A 952 -9.48 16.60 61.19
CA ASP A 952 -9.21 15.93 59.92
C ASP A 952 -8.89 14.45 60.14
N ASP A 953 -8.35 14.03 61.30
CA ASP A 953 -8.12 12.61 61.56
C ASP A 953 -9.44 11.87 61.81
N GLN A 954 -9.84 11.04 60.84
CA GLN A 954 -11.07 10.22 60.84
C GLN A 954 -12.39 10.94 61.22
N PHE A 955 -12.46 12.28 61.15
CA PHE A 955 -13.57 13.07 61.70
C PHE A 955 -13.79 12.85 63.20
N ALA A 956 -12.72 12.56 63.94
CA ALA A 956 -12.77 12.47 65.37
C ALA A 956 -13.13 13.84 65.97
N PRO A 957 -14.00 13.91 66.99
CA PRO A 957 -14.22 15.13 67.75
C PRO A 957 -12.92 15.61 68.40
N VAL A 958 -12.59 16.88 68.22
CA VAL A 958 -11.38 17.50 68.77
C VAL A 958 -11.74 18.38 69.95
N ALA A 959 -11.07 18.14 71.08
CA ALA A 959 -11.22 18.88 72.32
C ALA A 959 -9.96 19.66 72.68
N VAL A 960 -10.15 20.79 73.38
CA VAL A 960 -9.09 21.59 74.00
C VAL A 960 -9.07 21.30 75.50
N ASP A 961 -7.97 20.75 76.00
CA ASP A 961 -7.78 20.48 77.43
C ASP A 961 -7.07 21.65 78.13
N PHE A 962 -7.88 22.53 78.75
CA PHE A 962 -7.38 23.70 79.48
C PHE A 962 -6.56 23.35 80.74
N ARG A 963 -6.62 22.10 81.22
CA ARG A 963 -5.78 21.63 82.34
C ARG A 963 -4.33 21.42 81.93
N ARG A 964 -4.09 21.03 80.67
CA ARG A 964 -2.75 20.83 80.09
C ARG A 964 -2.15 22.11 79.53
N GLN A 965 -2.99 22.99 78.99
CA GLN A 965 -2.60 24.28 78.42
C GLN A 965 -3.57 25.35 78.90
N ALA A 966 -3.11 26.24 79.79
CA ALA A 966 -3.99 27.19 80.46
C ALA A 966 -4.60 28.25 79.51
N HIS A 967 -3.99 28.48 78.35
CA HIS A 967 -4.37 29.56 77.44
C HIS A 967 -4.54 29.06 76.01
N LEU A 968 -5.41 29.75 75.26
CA LEU A 968 -5.69 29.48 73.85
C LEU A 968 -5.67 30.78 73.03
N LEU A 969 -4.93 30.76 71.93
CA LEU A 969 -4.84 31.88 71.00
C LEU A 969 -5.56 31.56 69.69
N VAL A 970 -6.55 32.34 69.30
CA VAL A 970 -7.29 32.18 68.05
C VAL A 970 -6.88 33.27 67.07
N LEU A 971 -6.14 32.91 66.03
CA LEU A 971 -5.64 33.86 65.02
C LEU A 971 -6.37 33.63 63.70
N GLY A 972 -6.92 34.69 63.11
CA GLY A 972 -7.57 34.59 61.81
C GLY A 972 -8.08 35.92 61.27
N ASP A 973 -8.15 36.07 59.96
CA ASP A 973 -8.58 37.32 59.32
C ASP A 973 -10.10 37.55 59.41
N ARG A 974 -10.61 38.57 58.70
CA ARG A 974 -12.03 38.93 58.76
C ARG A 974 -12.89 37.79 58.23
N GLU A 975 -14.04 37.56 58.88
CA GLU A 975 -15.05 36.57 58.44
C GLU A 975 -14.57 35.10 58.39
N CYS A 976 -13.44 34.77 59.02
CA CYS A 976 -12.95 33.38 59.05
C CYS A 976 -13.58 32.50 60.14
N GLY A 977 -14.40 33.06 61.03
CA GLY A 977 -15.09 32.31 62.10
C GLY A 977 -14.49 32.41 63.51
N LYS A 978 -13.64 33.41 63.81
CA LYS A 978 -13.07 33.63 65.17
C LYS A 978 -14.14 33.72 66.26
N THR A 979 -15.09 34.64 66.11
CA THR A 979 -16.20 34.84 67.04
C THR A 979 -17.03 33.57 67.17
N SER A 980 -17.23 32.82 66.08
CA SER A 980 -17.90 31.52 66.09
C SER A 980 -17.15 30.50 66.93
N ALA A 981 -15.82 30.43 66.82
CA ALA A 981 -14.99 29.55 67.64
C ALA A 981 -15.04 29.94 69.12
N LEU A 982 -15.00 31.24 69.44
CA LEU A 982 -15.19 31.71 70.80
C LEU A 982 -16.56 31.36 71.36
N ARG A 983 -17.63 31.52 70.56
CA ARG A 983 -18.99 31.12 70.95
C ARG A 983 -19.07 29.64 71.29
N THR A 984 -18.48 28.79 70.46
CA THR A 984 -18.42 27.34 70.70
C THR A 984 -17.68 27.01 71.99
N LEU A 985 -16.53 27.63 72.22
CA LEU A 985 -15.78 27.48 73.48
C LEU A 985 -16.59 27.94 74.69
N CYS A 986 -17.21 29.12 74.62
CA CYS A 986 -18.00 29.65 75.73
C CYS A 986 -19.22 28.79 76.07
N ARG A 987 -19.82 28.10 75.09
CA ARG A 987 -20.93 27.18 75.33
C ARG A 987 -20.47 25.84 75.91
N GLU A 988 -19.29 25.37 75.52
CA GLU A 988 -18.72 24.09 75.97
C GLU A 988 -18.07 24.16 77.36
N ILE A 989 -17.42 25.27 77.71
CA ILE A 989 -16.72 25.43 79.00
C ILE A 989 -17.64 25.10 80.19
N PRO A 990 -18.89 25.63 80.29
CA PRO A 990 -19.81 25.27 81.36
C PRO A 990 -20.29 23.81 81.29
N ARG A 991 -20.39 23.21 80.09
CA ARG A 991 -20.87 21.83 79.90
C ARG A 991 -19.91 20.80 80.49
N VAL A 992 -18.60 21.03 80.33
CA VAL A 992 -17.53 20.07 80.72
C VAL A 992 -17.15 20.22 82.20
N ALA A 993 -17.34 21.41 82.78
CA ALA A 993 -16.99 21.73 84.17
C ALA A 993 -18.06 21.22 85.17
N THR A 994 -18.21 19.91 85.31
CA THR A 994 -19.31 19.27 86.05
C THR A 994 -19.17 19.25 87.58
N THR A 995 -17.99 19.48 88.15
CA THR A 995 -17.80 19.53 89.62
C THR A 995 -17.78 20.94 90.21
N GLN A 996 -17.30 21.95 89.45
CA GLN A 996 -17.43 23.38 89.75
C GLN A 996 -17.52 24.14 88.40
N PRO A 997 -18.65 24.78 88.06
CA PRO A 997 -18.84 25.36 86.73
C PRO A 997 -17.87 26.53 86.50
N GLY A 998 -17.10 26.50 85.40
CA GLY A 998 -16.21 27.60 85.03
C GLY A 998 -17.00 28.89 84.77
N LEU A 999 -16.48 30.01 85.27
CA LEU A 999 -17.09 31.33 85.05
C LEU A 999 -16.41 32.08 83.91
N LEU A 1000 -17.22 32.71 83.06
CA LEU A 1000 -16.77 33.43 81.86
C LEU A 1000 -16.66 34.94 82.12
N PHE A 1001 -15.49 35.53 81.91
CA PHE A 1001 -15.30 36.97 81.84
C PHE A 1001 -15.07 37.36 80.37
N VAL A 1002 -16.11 37.88 79.71
CA VAL A 1002 -16.10 38.11 78.26
C VAL A 1002 -15.84 39.57 77.94
N VAL A 1003 -14.84 39.84 77.10
CA VAL A 1003 -14.52 41.17 76.55
C VAL A 1003 -14.81 41.16 75.06
N ASP A 1004 -15.84 41.89 74.65
CA ASP A 1004 -16.37 41.89 73.29
C ASP A 1004 -16.90 43.28 72.89
N TYR A 1005 -16.01 44.12 72.35
CA TYR A 1005 -16.37 45.50 71.94
C TYR A 1005 -17.30 45.55 70.73
N ARG A 1006 -17.39 44.48 69.93
CA ARG A 1006 -18.26 44.43 68.74
C ARG A 1006 -19.62 43.82 69.01
N ARG A 1007 -19.83 43.24 70.18
CA ARG A 1007 -21.08 42.58 70.60
C ARG A 1007 -21.44 41.36 69.74
N GLY A 1008 -20.42 40.59 69.36
CA GLY A 1008 -20.55 39.34 68.60
C GLY A 1008 -20.91 38.10 69.42
N LEU A 1009 -20.76 38.16 70.76
CA LEU A 1009 -20.97 37.07 71.71
C LEU A 1009 -22.13 37.35 72.69
N LEU A 1010 -23.12 38.15 72.29
CA LEU A 1010 -24.26 38.50 73.15
C LEU A 1010 -25.08 37.28 73.60
N ASP A 1011 -25.17 36.26 72.74
CA ASP A 1011 -25.87 35.01 73.01
C ASP A 1011 -25.26 34.19 74.16
N VAL A 1012 -24.00 34.47 74.50
CA VAL A 1012 -23.28 33.87 75.62
C VAL A 1012 -23.51 34.64 76.93
N ALA A 1013 -23.91 35.92 76.85
CA ALA A 1013 -24.04 36.80 78.00
C ALA A 1013 -25.24 36.47 78.92
N ASP A 1014 -26.27 35.81 78.39
CA ASP A 1014 -27.48 35.41 79.13
C ASP A 1014 -27.33 34.07 79.88
N ALA A 1015 -26.15 33.44 79.84
CA ALA A 1015 -25.91 32.18 80.53
C ALA A 1015 -25.65 32.38 82.04
N ASP A 1016 -26.18 31.48 82.88
CA ASP A 1016 -25.99 31.43 84.36
C ASP A 1016 -24.50 31.33 84.82
N HIS A 1017 -23.57 31.27 83.87
CA HIS A 1017 -22.13 31.06 84.07
C HIS A 1017 -21.26 32.26 83.63
N ALA A 1018 -21.85 33.39 83.22
CA ALA A 1018 -21.11 34.62 82.92
C ALA A 1018 -20.80 35.41 84.22
N LEU A 1019 -19.52 35.63 84.51
CA LEU A 1019 -19.07 36.49 85.62
C LEU A 1019 -19.35 37.96 85.34
N ASP A 1020 -18.94 38.42 84.15
CA ASP A 1020 -19.18 39.77 83.65
C ASP A 1020 -19.07 39.74 82.11
N TYR A 1021 -19.87 40.57 81.44
CA TYR A 1021 -19.81 40.80 80.00
C TYR A 1021 -19.47 42.27 79.72
N VAL A 1022 -18.35 42.50 79.05
CA VAL A 1022 -17.74 43.81 78.85
C VAL A 1022 -17.72 44.19 77.37
N PHE A 1023 -18.49 45.21 77.00
CA PHE A 1023 -18.61 45.67 75.60
C PHE A 1023 -18.03 47.07 75.33
N SER A 1024 -17.33 47.67 76.31
CA SER A 1024 -16.70 48.98 76.16
C SER A 1024 -15.45 49.12 77.03
N GLU A 1025 -14.55 50.02 76.64
CA GLU A 1025 -13.32 50.31 77.42
C GLU A 1025 -13.63 50.77 78.85
N HIS A 1026 -14.62 51.64 79.02
CA HIS A 1026 -15.01 52.11 80.35
C HIS A 1026 -15.52 50.96 81.23
N GLY A 1027 -16.29 50.03 80.65
CA GLY A 1027 -16.74 48.82 81.35
C GLY A 1027 -15.57 47.92 81.76
N LEU A 1028 -14.56 47.78 80.89
CA LEU A 1028 -13.38 46.97 81.18
C LEU A 1028 -12.58 47.56 82.35
N ALA A 1029 -12.34 48.87 82.33
CA ALA A 1029 -11.63 49.58 83.39
C ALA A 1029 -12.36 49.51 84.75
N GLN A 1030 -13.70 49.44 84.76
CA GLN A 1030 -14.47 49.31 85.99
C GLN A 1030 -14.50 47.88 86.55
N ARG A 1031 -14.56 46.85 85.69
CA ARG A 1031 -14.80 45.46 86.11
C ARG A 1031 -13.52 44.65 86.30
N LEU A 1032 -12.49 44.89 85.49
CA LEU A 1032 -11.23 44.14 85.55
C LEU A 1032 -10.53 44.21 86.93
N PRO A 1033 -10.46 45.35 87.64
CA PRO A 1033 -9.82 45.40 88.96
C PRO A 1033 -10.43 44.43 89.97
N GLY A 1034 -11.76 44.22 89.93
CA GLY A 1034 -12.45 43.26 90.78
C GLY A 1034 -12.03 41.81 90.49
N LEU A 1035 -11.93 41.45 89.20
CA LEU A 1035 -11.41 40.15 88.78
C LEU A 1035 -9.96 39.95 89.22
N ILE A 1036 -9.10 40.96 89.05
CA ILE A 1036 -7.69 40.91 89.46
C ILE A 1036 -7.57 40.67 90.97
N SER A 1037 -8.33 41.40 91.79
CA SER A 1037 -8.34 41.20 93.25
C SER A 1037 -8.79 39.80 93.64
N LEU A 1038 -9.80 39.26 92.96
CA LEU A 1038 -10.27 37.88 93.18
C LEU A 1038 -9.15 36.87 92.90
N LEU A 1039 -8.46 37.00 91.76
CA LEU A 1039 -7.38 36.09 91.37
C LEU A 1039 -6.12 36.24 92.23
N GLN A 1040 -5.79 37.47 92.65
CA GLN A 1040 -4.68 37.73 93.58
C GLN A 1040 -4.90 37.06 94.94
N ASN A 1041 -6.15 37.03 95.43
CA ASN A 1041 -6.50 36.32 96.66
C ASN A 1041 -6.38 34.79 96.55
N ARG A 1042 -6.28 34.24 95.32
CA ARG A 1042 -6.03 32.81 95.08
C ARG A 1042 -4.54 32.47 95.01
N LEU A 1043 -3.63 33.46 95.01
CA LEU A 1043 -2.20 33.19 94.94
C LEU A 1043 -1.74 32.39 96.17
N PRO A 1044 -0.85 31.41 96.00
CA PRO A 1044 -0.27 30.69 97.13
C PRO A 1044 0.45 31.66 98.07
N THR A 1045 0.15 31.57 99.37
CA THR A 1045 0.88 32.30 100.41
C THR A 1045 2.00 31.44 101.00
N ALA A 1046 2.88 32.04 101.80
CA ALA A 1046 4.00 31.34 102.45
C ALA A 1046 3.56 30.17 103.36
N ASP A 1047 2.29 30.13 103.78
CA ASP A 1047 1.72 29.09 104.63
C ASP A 1047 1.16 27.88 103.83
N THR A 1048 1.20 27.93 102.50
CA THR A 1048 0.65 26.88 101.63
C THR A 1048 1.57 25.66 101.61
N THR A 1049 1.08 24.49 102.03
CA THR A 1049 1.89 23.26 102.03
C THR A 1049 2.07 22.68 100.63
N ILE A 1050 3.10 21.84 100.42
CA ILE A 1050 3.35 21.16 99.13
C ILE A 1050 2.16 20.28 98.70
N GLU A 1051 1.47 19.66 99.65
CA GLU A 1051 0.29 18.83 99.39
C GLU A 1051 -0.90 19.69 98.94
N GLN A 1052 -1.10 20.84 99.59
CA GLN A 1052 -2.10 21.82 99.17
C GLN A 1052 -1.79 22.39 97.78
N LEU A 1053 -0.52 22.66 97.47
CA LEU A 1053 -0.05 23.10 96.14
C LEU A 1053 -0.41 22.10 95.04
N ARG A 1054 -0.19 20.79 95.27
CA ARG A 1054 -0.56 19.75 94.29
C ARG A 1054 -2.07 19.57 94.12
N ALA A 1055 -2.82 19.71 95.22
CA ALA A 1055 -4.26 19.49 95.24
C ALA A 1055 -5.09 20.76 94.93
N ARG A 1056 -4.45 21.92 94.79
CA ARG A 1056 -5.13 23.24 94.64
C ARG A 1056 -6.13 23.54 95.75
N SER A 1057 -5.86 23.10 96.97
CA SER A 1057 -6.86 23.08 98.05
C SER A 1057 -6.83 24.27 99.01
N TRP A 1058 -5.96 25.28 98.78
CA TRP A 1058 -5.89 26.49 99.62
C TRP A 1058 -6.92 27.56 99.22
N TRP A 1059 -7.54 27.39 98.06
CA TRP A 1059 -8.69 28.17 97.62
C TRP A 1059 -9.79 27.23 97.12
N THR A 1060 -11.03 27.71 97.16
CA THR A 1060 -12.20 26.99 96.63
C THR A 1060 -13.02 27.95 95.79
N GLY A 1061 -13.46 27.52 94.61
CA GLY A 1061 -14.31 28.32 93.75
C GLY A 1061 -14.14 27.95 92.28
N PRO A 1062 -14.96 28.52 91.39
CA PRO A 1062 -14.90 28.18 89.98
C PRO A 1062 -13.61 28.68 89.31
N GLU A 1063 -13.12 27.93 88.33
CA GLU A 1063 -12.10 28.41 87.38
C GLU A 1063 -12.65 29.58 86.57
N ILE A 1064 -11.78 30.52 86.18
CA ILE A 1064 -12.17 31.73 85.46
C ILE A 1064 -11.56 31.73 84.06
N TYR A 1065 -12.43 31.90 83.08
CA TYR A 1065 -12.09 31.94 81.66
C TYR A 1065 -12.26 33.37 81.15
N VAL A 1066 -11.13 34.06 80.94
CA VAL A 1066 -11.10 35.40 80.35
C VAL A 1066 -11.10 35.25 78.82
N VAL A 1067 -12.22 35.55 78.19
CA VAL A 1067 -12.42 35.43 76.74
C VAL A 1067 -12.40 36.82 76.12
N VAL A 1068 -11.43 37.10 75.25
CA VAL A 1068 -11.27 38.39 74.59
C VAL A 1068 -11.47 38.20 73.09
N ASP A 1069 -12.56 38.73 72.55
CA ASP A 1069 -12.77 38.81 71.10
C ASP A 1069 -12.14 40.09 70.54
N ASP A 1070 -11.68 40.03 69.29
CA ASP A 1070 -11.04 41.14 68.57
C ASP A 1070 -10.00 41.91 69.40
N TYR A 1071 -9.01 41.19 69.96
CA TYR A 1071 -7.95 41.79 70.79
C TYR A 1071 -7.18 42.90 70.07
N ASP A 1072 -7.06 42.84 68.73
CA ASP A 1072 -6.47 43.94 67.95
C ASP A 1072 -7.25 45.25 68.09
N VAL A 1073 -8.57 45.22 68.28
CA VAL A 1073 -9.40 46.40 68.54
C VAL A 1073 -9.23 46.87 69.99
N VAL A 1074 -9.17 45.93 70.94
CA VAL A 1074 -8.96 46.25 72.37
C VAL A 1074 -7.60 46.90 72.57
N ALA A 1075 -6.53 46.31 72.04
CA ALA A 1075 -5.16 46.82 72.12
C ALA A 1075 -4.99 48.15 71.37
N ALA A 1076 -5.68 48.34 70.22
CA ALA A 1076 -5.65 49.61 69.50
C ALA A 1076 -6.38 50.73 70.24
N THR A 1077 -7.44 50.41 70.99
CA THR A 1077 -8.20 51.38 71.79
C THR A 1077 -7.47 51.72 73.09
N SER A 1078 -6.94 50.70 73.78
CA SER A 1078 -6.33 50.81 75.09
C SER A 1078 -5.23 49.76 75.29
N PRO A 1079 -3.96 50.07 74.93
CA PRO A 1079 -2.85 49.11 74.92
C PRO A 1079 -2.58 48.47 76.29
N ASP A 1080 -2.80 49.21 77.38
CA ASP A 1080 -2.51 48.77 78.74
C ASP A 1080 -3.72 48.18 79.48
N ALA A 1081 -4.89 48.10 78.84
CA ALA A 1081 -6.13 47.71 79.51
C ALA A 1081 -6.09 46.32 80.16
N LEU A 1082 -5.37 45.36 79.56
CA LEU A 1082 -5.23 44.00 80.07
C LEU A 1082 -3.86 43.75 80.72
N SER A 1083 -2.99 44.77 80.85
CA SER A 1083 -1.66 44.62 81.45
C SER A 1083 -1.68 44.05 82.90
N PRO A 1084 -2.69 44.34 83.76
CA PRO A 1084 -2.75 43.75 85.09
C PRO A 1084 -2.83 42.21 85.11
N LEU A 1085 -3.33 41.58 84.05
CA LEU A 1085 -3.38 40.11 83.94
C LEU A 1085 -1.98 39.50 83.75
N VAL A 1086 -1.02 40.23 83.16
CA VAL A 1086 0.32 39.74 82.84
C VAL A 1086 1.05 39.25 84.09
N ALA A 1087 0.89 39.94 85.21
CA ALA A 1087 1.50 39.57 86.49
C ALA A 1087 0.94 38.25 87.06
N LEU A 1088 -0.24 37.81 86.63
CA LEU A 1088 -0.92 36.60 87.11
C LEU A 1088 -0.72 35.40 86.18
N LEU A 1089 -0.37 35.62 84.90
CA LEU A 1089 -0.18 34.54 83.91
C LEU A 1089 0.82 33.45 84.35
N PRO A 1090 1.97 33.74 84.98
CA PRO A 1090 2.88 32.70 85.45
C PRO A 1090 2.26 31.75 86.49
N HIS A 1091 1.23 32.22 87.21
CA HIS A 1091 0.52 31.47 88.25
C HIS A 1091 -0.85 30.96 87.79
N ALA A 1092 -1.17 31.08 86.49
CA ALA A 1092 -2.50 30.84 85.95
C ALA A 1092 -3.05 29.44 86.27
N ALA A 1093 -2.19 28.41 86.20
CA ALA A 1093 -2.56 27.05 86.53
C ALA A 1093 -2.94 26.88 88.02
N ASP A 1094 -2.28 27.60 88.94
CA ASP A 1094 -2.48 27.45 90.38
C ASP A 1094 -3.74 28.16 90.86
N ILE A 1095 -4.08 29.29 90.22
CA ILE A 1095 -5.22 30.15 90.59
C ILE A 1095 -6.51 29.86 89.80
N GLY A 1096 -6.46 28.90 88.86
CA GLY A 1096 -7.57 28.54 87.98
C GLY A 1096 -7.92 29.66 87.00
N LEU A 1097 -6.92 30.30 86.39
CA LEU A 1097 -7.07 31.33 85.37
C LEU A 1097 -6.80 30.73 83.98
N HIS A 1098 -7.74 30.94 83.07
CA HIS A 1098 -7.62 30.62 81.66
C HIS A 1098 -7.83 31.87 80.82
N VAL A 1099 -7.04 32.02 79.75
CA VAL A 1099 -7.13 33.20 78.88
C VAL A 1099 -7.26 32.74 77.44
N VAL A 1100 -8.35 33.15 76.80
CA VAL A 1100 -8.66 32.86 75.40
C VAL A 1100 -8.69 34.18 74.65
N VAL A 1101 -7.79 34.34 73.68
CA VAL A 1101 -7.65 35.61 72.94
C VAL A 1101 -7.87 35.35 71.46
N ALA A 1102 -8.86 36.02 70.85
CA ALA A 1102 -9.02 36.06 69.41
C ALA A 1102 -8.47 37.35 68.83
N ARG A 1103 -7.70 37.25 67.73
CA ARG A 1103 -7.07 38.40 67.06
C ARG A 1103 -7.05 38.19 65.55
N ARG A 1104 -7.05 39.29 64.79
CA ARG A 1104 -6.71 39.25 63.36
C ARG A 1104 -5.35 38.65 63.10
N CYS A 1105 -5.22 37.87 62.03
CA CYS A 1105 -3.95 37.29 61.62
C CYS A 1105 -2.99 38.38 61.15
N ALA A 1106 -3.48 39.35 60.37
CA ALA A 1106 -2.70 40.52 59.96
C ALA A 1106 -2.03 41.26 61.14
N GLY A 1107 -0.72 41.51 61.01
CA GLY A 1107 0.12 42.14 62.02
C GLY A 1107 0.38 41.30 63.27
N SER A 1108 0.06 39.99 63.27
CA SER A 1108 0.24 39.12 64.45
C SER A 1108 1.71 38.90 64.75
N ALA A 1109 2.57 38.78 63.75
CA ALA A 1109 3.99 38.55 63.96
C ALA A 1109 4.65 39.63 64.84
N ARG A 1110 4.20 40.89 64.69
CA ARG A 1110 4.66 42.02 65.53
C ARG A 1110 3.96 42.03 66.90
N ALA A 1111 2.66 41.78 66.94
CA ALA A 1111 1.91 41.78 68.19
C ALA A 1111 2.31 40.64 69.15
N MET A 1112 2.90 39.55 68.65
CA MET A 1112 3.47 38.50 69.52
C MET A 1112 4.61 38.98 70.43
N PHE A 1113 5.12 40.20 70.24
CA PHE A 1113 6.07 40.84 71.16
C PHE A 1113 5.40 41.73 72.22
N GLU A 1114 4.09 41.94 72.16
CA GLU A 1114 3.34 42.63 73.20
C GLU A 1114 3.36 41.80 74.50
N PRO A 1115 3.46 42.43 75.69
CA PRO A 1115 3.69 41.71 76.95
C PRO A 1115 2.69 40.59 77.24
N LEU A 1116 1.40 40.80 76.95
CA LEU A 1116 0.34 39.81 77.18
C LEU A 1116 0.47 38.61 76.24
N LEU A 1117 0.54 38.85 74.92
CA LEU A 1117 0.64 37.78 73.92
C LEU A 1117 1.98 37.02 74.02
N ALA A 1118 3.07 37.72 74.34
CA ALA A 1118 4.37 37.11 74.57
C ALA A 1118 4.33 36.12 75.74
N HIS A 1119 3.76 36.51 76.90
CA HIS A 1119 3.62 35.60 78.05
C HIS A 1119 2.69 34.42 77.75
N ILE A 1120 1.55 34.67 77.08
CA ILE A 1120 0.64 33.60 76.67
C ILE A 1120 1.37 32.60 75.78
N ARG A 1121 2.10 33.06 74.76
CA ARG A 1121 2.89 32.21 73.87
C ARG A 1121 3.98 31.44 74.61
N ASP A 1122 4.77 32.13 75.43
CA ASP A 1122 5.94 31.57 76.11
C ASP A 1122 5.53 30.57 77.23
N SER A 1123 4.31 30.68 77.75
CA SER A 1123 3.71 29.66 78.63
C SER A 1123 3.35 28.35 77.91
N GLY A 1124 3.50 28.30 76.59
CA GLY A 1124 3.19 27.14 75.74
C GLY A 1124 1.68 26.95 75.57
N CYS A 1125 0.96 28.02 75.21
CA CYS A 1125 -0.47 28.01 74.91
C CYS A 1125 -0.83 27.12 73.71
N GLY A 1126 -2.08 26.66 73.67
CA GLY A 1126 -2.66 26.17 72.42
C GLY A 1126 -2.92 27.32 71.45
N ALA A 1127 -2.94 27.06 70.15
CA ALA A 1127 -3.31 28.05 69.15
C ALA A 1127 -4.19 27.48 68.04
N LEU A 1128 -5.26 28.18 67.68
CA LEU A 1128 -6.09 27.89 66.52
C LEU A 1128 -5.77 28.90 65.42
N LEU A 1129 -5.01 28.46 64.41
CA LEU A 1129 -4.66 29.26 63.23
C LEU A 1129 -5.72 29.06 62.14
N MET A 1130 -6.69 29.97 62.07
CA MET A 1130 -7.73 30.00 61.05
C MET A 1130 -7.20 30.64 59.74
N SER A 1131 -8.10 31.02 58.82
CA SER A 1131 -7.72 31.67 57.56
C SER A 1131 -6.88 32.93 57.76
N GLY A 1132 -5.75 33.03 57.05
CA GLY A 1132 -4.90 34.24 57.03
C GLY A 1132 -3.73 34.14 56.05
N SER A 1133 -3.03 35.25 55.80
CA SER A 1133 -1.90 35.30 54.86
C SER A 1133 -0.63 34.62 55.41
N SER A 1134 0.08 33.89 54.54
CA SER A 1134 1.39 33.30 54.84
C SER A 1134 2.52 34.33 54.97
N ASP A 1135 2.29 35.58 54.55
CA ASP A 1135 3.27 36.68 54.59
C ASP A 1135 3.61 37.12 56.02
N GLU A 1136 2.75 36.81 56.99
CA GLU A 1136 3.02 37.04 58.42
C GLU A 1136 4.15 36.15 58.95
N GLY A 1137 4.56 35.12 58.20
CA GLY A 1137 5.58 34.18 58.64
C GLY A 1137 5.07 33.18 59.70
N PRO A 1138 5.97 32.52 60.44
CA PRO A 1138 5.59 31.57 61.49
C PRO A 1138 5.02 32.32 62.70
N LEU A 1139 3.79 31.99 63.10
CA LEU A 1139 3.10 32.64 64.22
C LEU A 1139 3.26 31.86 65.52
N ILE A 1140 3.08 30.54 65.46
CA ILE A 1140 3.18 29.63 66.60
C ILE A 1140 4.03 28.43 66.19
N GLY A 1141 5.15 28.23 66.89
CA GLY A 1141 6.15 27.23 66.50
C GLY A 1141 6.70 27.50 65.10
N HIS A 1142 6.62 26.49 64.22
CA HIS A 1142 7.02 26.60 62.81
C HIS A 1142 5.81 26.76 61.86
N HIS A 1143 4.60 26.85 62.40
CA HIS A 1143 3.36 26.87 61.61
C HIS A 1143 3.00 28.28 61.15
N ARG A 1144 2.58 28.39 59.89
CA ARG A 1144 2.17 29.63 59.22
C ARG A 1144 0.66 29.66 59.01
N ALA A 1145 0.10 30.87 58.98
CA ALA A 1145 -1.27 31.05 58.52
C ALA A 1145 -1.37 30.78 57.01
N THR A 1146 -2.54 30.27 56.59
CA THR A 1146 -2.86 29.92 55.21
C THR A 1146 -4.31 30.27 54.94
N GLU A 1147 -4.67 30.59 53.70
CA GLU A 1147 -6.06 30.82 53.34
C GLU A 1147 -6.87 29.53 53.51
N ARG A 1148 -8.00 29.64 54.22
CA ARG A 1148 -8.88 28.51 54.57
C ARG A 1148 -10.35 28.93 54.50
N PRO A 1149 -11.27 27.97 54.26
CA PRO A 1149 -12.70 28.21 54.42
C PRO A 1149 -13.08 28.70 55.82
N PRO A 1150 -14.20 29.41 55.99
CA PRO A 1150 -14.70 29.81 57.30
C PRO A 1150 -14.89 28.62 58.26
N GLY A 1151 -14.52 28.81 59.52
CA GLY A 1151 -14.56 27.79 60.56
C GLY A 1151 -13.41 26.77 60.51
N ARG A 1152 -12.59 26.76 59.44
CA ARG A 1152 -11.45 25.85 59.31
C ARG A 1152 -10.17 26.47 59.85
N GLY A 1153 -9.46 25.73 60.70
CA GLY A 1153 -8.20 26.19 61.27
C GLY A 1153 -7.27 25.05 61.71
N LEU A 1154 -5.97 25.33 61.75
CA LEU A 1154 -4.97 24.42 62.29
C LEU A 1154 -4.89 24.62 63.80
N LEU A 1155 -5.33 23.63 64.57
CA LEU A 1155 -5.18 23.59 66.02
C LEU A 1155 -3.79 23.06 66.36
N VAL A 1156 -2.93 23.93 66.88
CA VAL A 1156 -1.59 23.62 67.37
C VAL A 1156 -1.66 23.49 68.89
N THR A 1157 -1.29 22.32 69.39
CA THR A 1157 -1.17 22.02 70.82
C THR A 1157 0.22 21.46 71.13
N ARG A 1158 0.53 21.24 72.40
CA ARG A 1158 1.77 20.53 72.78
C ARG A 1158 1.82 19.08 72.28
N ALA A 1159 0.68 18.47 71.98
CA ALA A 1159 0.61 17.09 71.49
C ALA A 1159 0.86 17.00 69.97
N GLY A 1160 0.67 18.08 69.23
CA GLY A 1160 0.79 18.12 67.78
C GLY A 1160 -0.08 19.20 67.16
N ALA A 1161 -0.06 19.27 65.83
CA ALA A 1161 -0.91 20.16 65.05
C ALA A 1161 -1.88 19.35 64.20
N GLU A 1162 -3.16 19.68 64.27
CA GLU A 1162 -4.22 19.00 63.51
C GLU A 1162 -5.14 20.03 62.86
N LEU A 1163 -5.63 19.75 61.65
CA LEU A 1163 -6.63 20.56 60.99
C LEU A 1163 -8.01 20.29 61.60
N VAL A 1164 -8.74 21.33 61.97
CA VAL A 1164 -10.04 21.24 62.63
C VAL A 1164 -11.06 22.09 61.89
N GLN A 1165 -12.29 21.58 61.77
CA GLN A 1165 -13.48 22.35 61.44
C GLN A 1165 -14.25 22.64 62.72
N VAL A 1166 -14.31 23.92 63.12
CA VAL A 1166 -15.01 24.39 64.31
C VAL A 1166 -16.52 24.12 64.20
N GLY A 1167 -17.13 23.63 65.28
CA GLY A 1167 -18.57 23.45 65.38
C GLY A 1167 -19.29 24.80 65.30
N TRP A 1168 -20.34 24.87 64.49
CA TRP A 1168 -21.14 26.07 64.27
C TRP A 1168 -22.35 26.07 65.21
N ILE A 1169 -22.56 27.21 65.87
CA ILE A 1169 -23.74 27.51 66.69
C ILE A 1169 -24.50 28.64 65.99
N PRO A 1170 -25.77 28.43 65.62
CA PRO A 1170 -26.61 29.50 65.09
C PRO A 1170 -26.77 30.61 66.13
N THR A 1171 -26.66 31.85 65.66
CA THR A 1171 -26.86 33.09 66.42
C THR A 1171 -28.33 33.35 66.73
#